data_AF-A0A8B8E7I6-F1
#
_entry.id   AF-A0A8B8E7I6-F1
#
_cell.length_a   1.000
_cell.length_b   1.000
_cell.length_c   1.000
_cell.angle_alpha   90.00
_cell.angle_beta   90.00
_cell.angle_gamma   90.00
#
_symmetry.space_group_name_H-M   'P 1'
#
loop_
_entity.id
_entity.type
_entity.pdbx_description
1 polymer ?
#
loop_
_entity_poly.entity_id
_entity_poly.type
_entity_poly.pdbx_seq_one_letter_code
_entity_poly.pdbx_strand_id
1 'polypeptide(L)'
;MFTDSIFNIRYFYETERQSDPGEEMGVLCIKDEPSLQTLISSAQNDLVVLHFSAAWAPQCKQMNDVMEELSKDSQYANVKFAQLEAEDVPEISEKYEITAVPTFIFIKNKSQIDRIDGAKAADLTKKVKLLCSGQTQVPLPAEDKKPTQDLNTRLKNLINSASVMLFMKGDPDQPRCGFSRQITQLLKERGIKFNSFDILQDEEVRQGLKTYSNWPTYPQLYANGELIGGLDIVKELVESGELEAQLPKQTSLEDRLKALINKSDVMLFMKGDPNAPRCGFSKQTTAILADTGVKYDTFDILMDEEVRQGLKKYSNWPTYPQLYVKGELIGGLDIIMELKESGSLESVLKGQWCVISEAEEKKCLDLKKVAASMFTNKVPSYEVIPIIDCVLGKDMYDCMKKIQDNDADIMALDTGQAYFGGRYYNMMPILAEKYSLVTDDADPDIGMRYYSVAVAKRGSQFNVFQLQDKRACFPGVGTAAGWLYPIGVFVKNNGQTNIMKVTECNAIVKTATDFFKSMCLPGALTSFYNPFGNNPARICELCSGFLEKKCSTDDPFAGYDGAFKCMSSDAGDVAFLRHDTVSLMAMNSTYRPENYELLCPNGMRVPVTEYLSCNYGSIPSNTVMTSSLKTKSEVAVYKNFLLKAVEWFGPSGQYKSQFDMFNSQPWGYFDRKNLLFTDSTQTLVDVGEKNTYYSWVDNDFYDIMENLNACPLITARLCVISKQEKAKCEMMMMAFNAKDLRPSLDCIKGTGADHCMKLISRGDADMMMLDPGDVYLAGKKYGLEPFVVEDYGNMNASVHVVAVARKRDHYMTLFNLKKKRACLPGIGRGDGWIIPMNIFIETEQFIPQHCTLFENLGQLFIHSCIPGAMDKDYNPNQKPVSLCEGCAAGGFRKCQRTSEDQYYSASGAFRCLVEKGGDIAFVKHLTVRDNTDGRRQSFWARNRRSDDYELMCKDGRRTNIDDWENCHLGQIPASAMVTAKYKSEQDRVIFWQLLNYGQQFFSSDIEGDFHLFDSGNWYNDLIFSDDAVRLMRLPKSMQDYRNYLGQDFINKVENLHKYTCVPVKPSASSQSSLSLLLAASIFIFKMLL
;
A
#
# COMPACT_ATOMS: atom_id res chain seq x y z
N MET A 1 5.35 33.25 14.53
CA MET A 1 6.58 34.03 14.76
C MET A 1 7.40 33.33 15.82
N PHE A 2 8.39 32.54 15.41
CA PHE A 2 9.69 32.32 16.05
C PHE A 2 10.43 31.31 15.15
N THR A 3 11.50 31.78 14.52
CA THR A 3 12.32 31.11 13.49
C THR A 3 13.70 30.75 14.05
N ASP A 4 14.19 29.60 13.60
CA ASP A 4 15.57 29.22 13.26
C ASP A 4 16.73 29.38 14.25
N SER A 5 17.33 28.23 14.62
CA SER A 5 18.74 27.89 14.32
C SER A 5 19.16 26.62 15.09
N ILE A 6 19.85 25.69 14.42
CA ILE A 6 21.05 24.94 14.88
C ILE A 6 21.43 23.89 13.82
N PHE A 7 22.61 24.07 13.22
CA PHE A 7 23.39 23.06 12.50
C PHE A 7 24.82 23.09 13.08
N ASN A 8 25.50 21.93 13.04
CA ASN A 8 26.91 21.62 13.34
C ASN A 8 27.29 21.16 14.76
N ILE A 9 27.70 19.89 14.86
CA ILE A 9 28.80 19.44 15.73
C ILE A 9 29.70 18.46 14.94
N ARG A 10 31.01 18.80 14.86
CA ARG A 10 32.15 17.96 14.45
C ARG A 10 32.71 17.20 15.67
N TYR A 11 33.23 15.99 15.47
CA TYR A 11 34.07 15.25 16.43
C TYR A 11 35.55 15.28 16.03
N PHE A 12 36.43 15.18 17.05
CA PHE A 12 37.89 15.35 17.00
C PHE A 12 38.65 14.09 17.54
N TYR A 13 39.83 13.83 16.94
CA TYR A 13 41.09 13.17 17.39
C TYR A 13 41.23 11.69 17.79
N GLU A 14 42.26 11.01 17.21
CA GLU A 14 43.55 10.54 17.84
C GLU A 14 44.38 9.72 16.82
N THR A 15 45.50 10.23 16.26
CA THR A 15 46.97 10.08 16.58
C THR A 15 47.67 8.74 16.25
N GLU A 16 48.70 8.83 15.39
CA GLU A 16 49.66 7.80 14.95
C GLU A 16 50.73 7.43 16.00
N ARG A 17 51.28 6.20 15.89
CA ARG A 17 52.57 5.80 16.47
C ARG A 17 53.31 4.83 15.53
N GLN A 18 54.61 5.08 15.33
CA GLN A 18 55.59 4.29 14.57
C GLN A 18 56.48 3.47 15.53
N SER A 19 56.81 2.21 15.18
CA SER A 19 58.03 1.50 15.61
C SER A 19 58.29 0.27 14.72
N ASP A 20 59.57 0.05 14.38
CA ASP A 20 60.17 -0.85 13.37
C ASP A 20 60.55 -2.24 13.95
N PRO A 21 61.18 -3.20 13.22
CA PRO A 21 60.53 -4.39 12.66
C PRO A 21 61.01 -5.72 13.28
N GLY A 22 60.08 -6.66 13.47
CA GLY A 22 60.37 -8.06 13.83
C GLY A 22 59.22 -8.97 13.40
N GLU A 23 59.40 -9.67 12.28
CA GLU A 23 58.53 -10.73 11.69
C GLU A 23 57.04 -10.68 12.08
N GLU A 24 56.27 -9.81 11.41
CA GLU A 24 54.82 -9.69 11.65
C GLU A 24 54.02 -10.79 10.92
N MET A 25 53.35 -11.64 11.70
CA MET A 25 52.14 -12.33 11.26
C MET A 25 50.96 -11.34 11.31
N GLY A 26 50.45 -10.97 10.15
CA GLY A 26 49.33 -10.02 10.00
C GLY A 26 48.91 -9.85 8.54
N VAL A 27 47.83 -9.09 8.31
CA VAL A 27 47.32 -8.78 6.96
C VAL A 27 48.19 -7.70 6.32
N LEU A 28 48.79 -7.99 5.16
CA LEU A 28 49.69 -7.08 4.45
C LEU A 28 48.92 -6.05 3.61
N CYS A 29 49.17 -4.76 3.80
CA CYS A 29 48.58 -3.71 2.96
C CYS A 29 49.39 -3.52 1.67
N ILE A 30 48.77 -3.76 0.51
CA ILE A 30 49.41 -3.65 -0.80
C ILE A 30 48.89 -2.38 -1.51
N LYS A 31 49.82 -1.50 -1.91
CA LYS A 31 49.51 -0.19 -2.49
C LYS A 31 49.89 -0.04 -3.97
N ASP A 32 50.55 -1.04 -4.55
CA ASP A 32 51.03 -1.01 -5.93
C ASP A 32 51.27 -2.43 -6.49
N GLU A 33 51.34 -2.54 -7.82
CA GLU A 33 51.49 -3.83 -8.50
C GLU A 33 52.85 -4.52 -8.23
N PRO A 34 54.00 -3.81 -8.19
CA PRO A 34 55.28 -4.42 -7.81
C PRO A 34 55.25 -5.11 -6.44
N SER A 35 54.62 -4.49 -5.44
CA SER A 35 54.45 -5.05 -4.09
C SER A 35 53.58 -6.31 -4.11
N LEU A 36 52.50 -6.31 -4.91
CA LEU A 36 51.67 -7.49 -5.11
C LEU A 36 52.42 -8.64 -5.79
N GLN A 37 53.18 -8.36 -6.84
CA GLN A 37 53.98 -9.36 -7.56
C GLN A 37 55.06 -9.96 -6.66
N THR A 38 55.65 -9.15 -5.79
CA THR A 38 56.62 -9.60 -4.78
C THR A 38 55.97 -10.56 -3.77
N LEU A 39 54.79 -10.21 -3.26
CA LEU A 39 54.02 -11.08 -2.36
C LEU A 39 53.71 -12.43 -3.00
N ILE A 40 53.12 -12.42 -4.21
CA ILE A 40 52.73 -13.63 -4.95
C ILE A 40 53.96 -14.48 -5.30
N SER A 41 55.08 -13.85 -5.67
CA SER A 41 56.33 -14.55 -5.97
C SER A 41 56.99 -15.17 -4.74
N SER A 42 56.89 -14.50 -3.58
CA SER A 42 57.44 -14.98 -2.31
C SER A 42 56.61 -16.09 -1.65
N ALA A 43 55.34 -16.26 -2.06
CA ALA A 43 54.42 -17.23 -1.46
C ALA A 43 54.62 -18.67 -1.96
N GLN A 44 55.39 -18.89 -3.03
CA GLN A 44 55.60 -20.23 -3.63
C GLN A 44 54.29 -21.05 -3.80
N ASN A 45 54.06 -22.05 -2.93
CA ASN A 45 52.89 -22.94 -2.93
C ASN A 45 51.88 -22.61 -1.82
N ASP A 46 52.16 -21.59 -1.01
CA ASP A 46 51.27 -21.08 0.02
C ASP A 46 50.06 -20.37 -0.60
N LEU A 47 48.95 -20.39 0.11
CA LEU A 47 47.74 -19.71 -0.32
C LEU A 47 47.89 -18.20 -0.05
N VAL A 48 47.62 -17.36 -1.04
CA VAL A 48 47.52 -15.91 -0.87
C VAL A 48 46.05 -15.50 -1.00
N VAL A 49 45.54 -14.76 -0.02
CA VAL A 49 44.17 -14.23 -0.02
C VAL A 49 44.24 -12.72 -0.12
N LEU A 50 43.75 -12.17 -1.23
CA LEU A 50 43.69 -10.73 -1.47
C LEU A 50 42.30 -10.21 -1.14
N HIS A 51 42.19 -9.17 -0.33
CA HIS A 51 40.94 -8.49 0.00
C HIS A 51 40.94 -7.09 -0.64
N PHE A 52 40.12 -6.91 -1.67
CA PHE A 52 39.84 -5.60 -2.24
C PHE A 52 38.73 -4.93 -1.42
N SER A 53 39.08 -3.85 -0.74
CA SER A 53 38.25 -3.11 0.21
C SER A 53 38.09 -1.65 -0.22
N ALA A 54 37.09 -0.95 0.31
CA ALA A 54 37.03 0.52 0.28
C ALA A 54 36.61 1.12 1.61
N ALA A 55 37.25 2.22 2.01
CA ALA A 55 37.01 2.89 3.29
C ALA A 55 35.57 3.40 3.47
N TRP A 56 34.88 3.76 2.37
CA TRP A 56 33.50 4.25 2.40
C TRP A 56 32.46 3.14 2.55
N ALA A 57 32.83 1.87 2.37
CA ALA A 57 31.92 0.72 2.44
C ALA A 57 31.93 0.10 3.86
N PRO A 58 30.85 0.22 4.66
CA PRO A 58 30.82 -0.27 6.04
C PRO A 58 31.07 -1.77 6.19
N GLN A 59 30.68 -2.56 5.17
CA GLN A 59 30.84 -4.00 5.14
C GLN A 59 32.32 -4.42 4.99
N CYS A 60 33.17 -3.58 4.38
CA CYS A 60 34.60 -3.83 4.28
C CYS A 60 35.27 -3.79 5.66
N LYS A 61 34.81 -2.91 6.56
CA LYS A 61 35.34 -2.83 7.94
C LYS A 61 35.12 -4.12 8.71
N GLN A 62 33.92 -4.67 8.63
CA GLN A 62 33.61 -5.97 9.26
C GLN A 62 34.47 -7.10 8.69
N MET A 63 34.72 -7.09 7.38
CA MET A 63 35.53 -8.13 6.74
C MET A 63 37.03 -7.97 7.00
N ASN A 64 37.52 -6.76 7.26
CA ASN A 64 38.88 -6.52 7.72
C ASN A 64 39.12 -7.23 9.06
N ASP A 65 38.20 -7.10 10.01
CA ASP A 65 38.29 -7.78 11.32
C ASP A 65 38.36 -9.32 11.13
N VAL A 66 37.57 -9.86 10.20
CA VAL A 66 37.58 -11.31 9.86
C VAL A 66 38.92 -11.75 9.26
N MET A 67 39.46 -10.99 8.32
CA MET A 67 40.78 -11.26 7.72
C MET A 67 41.90 -11.19 8.76
N GLU A 68 41.81 -10.24 9.69
CA GLU A 68 42.79 -10.07 10.75
C GLU A 68 42.76 -11.24 11.75
N GLU A 69 41.58 -11.67 12.19
CA GLU A 69 41.40 -12.87 13.03
C GLU A 69 41.91 -14.15 12.33
N LEU A 70 41.63 -14.32 11.04
CA LEU A 70 42.13 -15.46 10.26
C LEU A 70 43.66 -15.45 10.14
N SER A 71 44.28 -14.27 10.03
CA SER A 71 45.74 -14.13 9.96
C SER A 71 46.46 -14.47 11.28
N LYS A 72 45.75 -14.37 12.41
CA LYS A 72 46.27 -14.65 13.75
C LYS A 72 46.08 -16.12 14.17
N ASP A 73 45.22 -16.87 13.48
CA ASP A 73 44.99 -18.28 13.79
C ASP A 73 46.19 -19.13 13.33
N SER A 74 46.85 -19.78 14.31
CA SER A 74 47.99 -20.69 14.08
C SER A 74 47.72 -21.81 13.05
N GLN A 75 46.45 -22.16 12.80
CA GLN A 75 46.07 -23.14 11.77
C GLN A 75 46.31 -22.64 10.33
N TYR A 76 46.38 -21.33 10.11
CA TYR A 76 46.58 -20.70 8.80
C TYR A 76 47.95 -20.01 8.67
N ALA A 77 48.95 -20.44 9.45
CA ALA A 77 50.30 -19.88 9.41
C ALA A 77 50.98 -19.95 8.01
N ASN A 78 50.52 -20.86 7.13
CA ASN A 78 50.97 -21.01 5.74
C ASN A 78 50.03 -20.31 4.72
N VAL A 79 49.23 -19.33 5.17
CA VAL A 79 48.37 -18.50 4.31
C VAL A 79 48.80 -17.06 4.46
N LYS A 80 49.08 -16.39 3.34
CA LYS A 80 49.40 -14.97 3.33
C LYS A 80 48.14 -14.15 3.04
N PHE A 81 47.78 -13.28 3.95
CA PHE A 81 46.62 -12.39 3.81
C PHE A 81 47.09 -11.00 3.39
N ALA A 82 46.42 -10.40 2.40
CA ALA A 82 46.72 -9.05 1.96
C ALA A 82 45.45 -8.26 1.68
N GLN A 83 45.50 -6.96 1.96
CA GLN A 83 44.43 -6.00 1.72
C GLN A 83 44.87 -4.96 0.69
N LEU A 84 43.95 -4.61 -0.21
CA LEU A 84 44.12 -3.61 -1.26
C LEU A 84 42.95 -2.64 -1.20
N GLU A 85 43.23 -1.34 -1.25
CA GLU A 85 42.22 -0.31 -1.46
C GLU A 85 41.90 -0.25 -2.95
N ALA A 86 40.66 -0.61 -3.32
CA ALA A 86 40.33 -0.90 -4.71
C ALA A 86 40.44 0.33 -5.62
N GLU A 87 40.26 1.53 -5.06
CA GLU A 87 40.37 2.82 -5.77
C GLU A 87 41.82 3.31 -5.93
N ASP A 88 42.68 3.03 -4.95
CA ASP A 88 44.12 3.35 -5.02
C ASP A 88 44.87 2.39 -5.96
N VAL A 89 44.25 1.22 -6.15
CA VAL A 89 44.53 0.02 -6.96
C VAL A 89 44.25 -0.12 -8.46
N PRO A 90 43.92 0.90 -9.28
CA PRO A 90 42.99 0.73 -10.41
C PRO A 90 43.44 -0.29 -11.46
N GLU A 91 44.74 -0.35 -11.76
CA GLU A 91 45.31 -1.32 -12.72
C GLU A 91 45.21 -2.77 -12.21
N ILE A 92 45.41 -2.97 -10.90
CA ILE A 92 45.26 -4.28 -10.24
C ILE A 92 43.77 -4.64 -10.14
N SER A 93 42.92 -3.67 -9.77
CA SER A 93 41.47 -3.84 -9.68
C SER A 93 40.87 -4.21 -11.05
N GLU A 94 41.34 -3.59 -12.14
CA GLU A 94 40.96 -3.95 -13.50
C GLU A 94 41.46 -5.36 -13.87
N LYS A 95 42.71 -5.68 -13.55
CA LYS A 95 43.32 -7.00 -13.81
C LYS A 95 42.58 -8.17 -13.15
N TYR A 96 42.03 -7.97 -11.95
CA TYR A 96 41.22 -8.97 -11.25
C TYR A 96 39.71 -8.78 -11.42
N GLU A 97 39.28 -7.88 -12.32
CA GLU A 97 37.87 -7.58 -12.63
C GLU A 97 37.04 -7.26 -11.37
N ILE A 98 37.54 -6.36 -10.53
CA ILE A 98 36.90 -5.93 -9.29
C ILE A 98 35.82 -4.89 -9.62
N THR A 99 34.55 -5.26 -9.46
CA THR A 99 33.38 -4.41 -9.75
C THR A 99 32.59 -4.02 -8.50
N ALA A 100 32.95 -4.58 -7.34
CA ALA A 100 32.34 -4.31 -6.04
C ALA A 100 33.34 -4.63 -4.92
N VAL A 101 33.17 -3.98 -3.77
CA VAL A 101 33.92 -4.22 -2.54
C VAL A 101 32.95 -4.58 -1.40
N PRO A 102 33.31 -5.49 -0.48
CA PRO A 102 34.55 -6.25 -0.44
C PRO A 102 34.57 -7.42 -1.43
N THR A 103 35.73 -7.68 -2.06
CA THR A 103 35.96 -8.85 -2.92
C THR A 103 37.24 -9.57 -2.51
N PHE A 104 37.20 -10.91 -2.47
CA PHE A 104 38.32 -11.77 -2.08
C PHE A 104 38.80 -12.60 -3.25
N ILE A 105 40.11 -12.57 -3.52
CA ILE A 105 40.76 -13.37 -4.55
C ILE A 105 41.73 -14.36 -3.90
N PHE A 106 41.63 -15.63 -4.27
CA PHE A 106 42.48 -16.69 -3.76
C PHE A 106 43.50 -17.07 -4.81
N ILE A 107 44.79 -16.99 -4.47
CA ILE A 107 45.90 -17.27 -5.37
C ILE A 107 46.74 -18.40 -4.80
N LYS A 108 47.06 -19.40 -5.62
CA LYS A 108 47.99 -20.48 -5.29
C LYS A 108 48.76 -20.84 -6.56
N ASN A 109 50.06 -21.12 -6.46
CA ASN A 109 50.91 -21.35 -7.64
C ASN A 109 50.84 -20.22 -8.68
N LYS A 110 50.83 -18.95 -8.20
CA LYS A 110 50.79 -17.72 -9.03
C LYS A 110 49.54 -17.55 -9.91
N SER A 111 48.52 -18.38 -9.72
CA SER A 111 47.26 -18.31 -10.47
C SER A 111 46.10 -18.10 -9.51
N GLN A 112 45.11 -17.32 -9.95
CA GLN A 112 43.83 -17.23 -9.25
C GLN A 112 43.13 -18.58 -9.32
N ILE A 113 42.81 -19.14 -8.16
CA ILE A 113 42.15 -20.45 -8.04
C ILE A 113 40.70 -20.33 -7.58
N ASP A 114 40.31 -19.22 -6.94
CA ASP A 114 38.94 -18.99 -6.50
C ASP A 114 38.67 -17.49 -6.22
N ARG A 115 37.39 -17.12 -6.07
CA ARG A 115 36.89 -15.76 -5.79
C ARG A 115 35.68 -15.77 -4.85
N ILE A 116 35.52 -14.71 -4.07
CA ILE A 116 34.27 -14.39 -3.35
C ILE A 116 33.94 -12.91 -3.58
N ASP A 117 32.74 -12.65 -4.08
CA ASP A 117 32.18 -11.30 -4.15
C ASP A 117 31.23 -11.04 -2.98
N GLY A 118 31.45 -9.93 -2.28
CA GLY A 118 30.64 -9.44 -1.17
C GLY A 118 31.09 -9.92 0.22
N ALA A 119 30.48 -9.33 1.26
CA ALA A 119 30.83 -9.55 2.67
C ALA A 119 30.27 -10.87 3.24
N LYS A 120 30.89 -11.99 2.86
CA LYS A 120 30.48 -13.35 3.26
C LYS A 120 31.51 -14.02 4.18
N ALA A 121 31.52 -13.62 5.46
CA ALA A 121 32.51 -14.10 6.43
C ALA A 121 32.57 -15.65 6.58
N ALA A 122 31.42 -16.32 6.62
CA ALA A 122 31.37 -17.78 6.74
C ALA A 122 31.96 -18.50 5.51
N ASP A 123 31.72 -17.98 4.32
CA ASP A 123 32.24 -18.53 3.06
C ASP A 123 33.76 -18.30 2.96
N LEU A 124 34.24 -17.12 3.38
CA LEU A 124 35.67 -16.81 3.44
C LEU A 124 36.40 -17.80 4.35
N THR A 125 35.95 -17.99 5.59
CA THR A 125 36.56 -18.94 6.54
C THR A 125 36.51 -20.38 6.01
N LYS A 126 35.39 -20.79 5.40
CA LYS A 126 35.24 -22.13 4.82
C LYS A 126 36.20 -22.36 3.64
N LYS A 127 36.34 -21.36 2.74
CA LYS A 127 37.23 -21.46 1.57
C LYS A 127 38.71 -21.45 1.97
N VAL A 128 39.11 -20.59 2.91
CA VAL A 128 40.48 -20.60 3.46
C VAL A 128 40.82 -21.98 4.03
N LYS A 129 39.93 -22.55 4.83
CA LYS A 129 40.11 -23.90 5.41
C LYS A 129 40.22 -25.00 4.34
N LEU A 130 39.38 -24.95 3.30
CA LEU A 130 39.38 -25.93 2.21
C LEU A 130 40.65 -25.84 1.36
N LEU A 131 41.06 -24.64 0.99
CA LEU A 131 42.20 -24.39 0.08
C LEU A 131 43.56 -24.52 0.79
N CYS A 132 43.58 -24.36 2.12
CA CYS A 132 44.74 -24.62 2.96
C CYS A 132 44.99 -26.13 3.20
N SER A 133 43.95 -26.97 3.20
CA SER A 133 44.04 -28.41 3.54
C SER A 133 44.36 -29.36 2.37
N GLY A 134 44.61 -28.83 1.16
CA GLY A 134 45.26 -29.57 0.07
C GLY A 134 44.44 -30.68 -0.61
N GLN A 135 43.14 -30.82 -0.35
CA GLN A 135 42.31 -31.80 -1.05
C GLN A 135 41.87 -31.27 -2.42
N THR A 136 42.48 -31.80 -3.49
CA THR A 136 42.05 -31.64 -4.88
C THR A 136 41.74 -33.00 -5.49
N GLN A 137 40.53 -33.17 -6.03
CA GLN A 137 40.20 -33.82 -7.32
C GLN A 137 38.70 -34.13 -7.43
N VAL A 138 38.04 -33.61 -8.49
CA VAL A 138 37.24 -34.37 -9.46
C VAL A 138 37.43 -33.69 -10.84
N PRO A 139 37.52 -34.43 -11.96
CA PRO A 139 38.29 -34.06 -13.16
C PRO A 139 37.50 -33.45 -14.34
N LEU A 140 38.26 -32.77 -15.20
CA LEU A 140 37.92 -32.35 -16.57
C LEU A 140 37.74 -33.56 -17.52
N PRO A 141 36.79 -33.52 -18.48
CA PRO A 141 36.96 -34.17 -19.77
C PRO A 141 37.72 -33.28 -20.76
N ALA A 142 38.45 -33.97 -21.63
CA ALA A 142 39.47 -33.54 -22.56
C ALA A 142 39.04 -32.53 -23.66
N GLU A 143 40.11 -31.95 -24.23
CA GLU A 143 40.21 -31.03 -25.36
C GLU A 143 39.32 -31.33 -26.58
N ASP A 144 38.86 -30.22 -27.14
CA ASP A 144 38.53 -29.94 -28.54
C ASP A 144 38.88 -31.03 -29.57
N LYS A 145 37.83 -31.59 -30.17
CA LYS A 145 37.78 -31.62 -31.64
C LYS A 145 37.01 -30.38 -32.09
N LYS A 146 37.72 -29.40 -32.65
CA LYS A 146 37.12 -28.31 -33.44
C LYS A 146 36.06 -28.91 -34.38
N PRO A 147 34.80 -28.44 -34.37
CA PRO A 147 33.96 -28.60 -35.53
C PRO A 147 34.59 -27.74 -36.62
N THR A 148 35.04 -28.36 -37.70
CA THR A 148 35.35 -27.67 -38.94
C THR A 148 34.12 -26.84 -39.31
N GLN A 149 34.21 -25.51 -39.17
CA GLN A 149 33.21 -24.62 -39.73
C GLN A 149 33.15 -24.97 -41.22
N ASP A 150 31.96 -25.32 -41.71
CA ASP A 150 31.76 -25.63 -43.11
C ASP A 150 32.39 -24.52 -43.96
N LEU A 151 33.40 -24.88 -44.77
CA LEU A 151 34.23 -23.93 -45.51
C LEU A 151 33.34 -23.04 -46.40
N ASN A 152 32.26 -23.57 -46.96
CA ASN A 152 31.32 -22.80 -47.78
C ASN A 152 30.62 -21.70 -46.97
N THR A 153 30.22 -21.98 -45.74
CA THR A 153 29.64 -20.97 -44.83
C THR A 153 30.66 -19.87 -44.50
N ARG A 154 31.92 -20.25 -44.24
CA ARG A 154 33.02 -19.31 -43.98
C ARG A 154 33.31 -18.42 -45.20
N LEU A 155 33.34 -19.00 -46.40
CA LEU A 155 33.52 -18.27 -47.66
C LEU A 155 32.36 -17.32 -47.92
N LYS A 156 31.12 -17.76 -47.73
CA LYS A 156 29.93 -16.91 -47.89
C LYS A 156 29.96 -15.70 -46.97
N ASN A 157 30.37 -15.87 -45.71
CA ASN A 157 30.50 -14.76 -44.76
C ASN A 157 31.61 -13.77 -45.17
N LEU A 158 32.75 -14.27 -45.66
CA LEU A 158 33.84 -13.42 -46.15
C LEU A 158 33.46 -12.64 -47.42
N ILE A 159 32.69 -13.24 -48.33
CA ILE A 159 32.20 -12.54 -49.53
C ILE A 159 31.25 -11.41 -49.14
N ASN A 160 30.38 -11.64 -48.15
CA ASN A 160 29.35 -10.69 -47.72
C ASN A 160 29.82 -9.70 -46.64
N SER A 161 31.10 -9.72 -46.23
CA SER A 161 31.61 -8.84 -45.19
C SER A 161 31.66 -7.36 -45.61
N ALA A 162 31.57 -7.10 -46.92
CA ALA A 162 31.45 -5.76 -47.47
C ALA A 162 30.56 -5.77 -48.71
N SER A 163 29.91 -4.65 -48.98
CA SER A 163 29.07 -4.46 -50.16
C SER A 163 29.85 -4.57 -51.48
N VAL A 164 31.15 -4.25 -51.45
CA VAL A 164 32.11 -4.51 -52.53
C VAL A 164 33.36 -5.13 -51.91
N MET A 165 33.66 -6.39 -52.25
CA MET A 165 34.70 -7.20 -51.62
C MET A 165 35.68 -7.78 -52.64
N LEU A 166 36.98 -7.50 -52.47
CA LEU A 166 38.05 -7.90 -53.39
C LEU A 166 38.97 -8.95 -52.77
N PHE A 167 38.99 -10.15 -53.34
CA PHE A 167 39.97 -11.19 -52.97
C PHE A 167 41.20 -11.08 -53.88
N MET A 168 42.37 -10.78 -53.30
CA MET A 168 43.57 -10.45 -54.06
C MET A 168 44.85 -10.99 -53.39
N LYS A 169 45.98 -10.96 -54.12
CA LYS A 169 47.29 -11.35 -53.58
C LYS A 169 47.98 -10.12 -52.99
N GLY A 170 48.17 -10.12 -51.67
CA GLY A 170 48.54 -8.93 -50.89
C GLY A 170 47.31 -8.07 -50.55
N ASP A 171 47.54 -6.82 -50.19
CA ASP A 171 46.49 -5.85 -49.87
C ASP A 171 46.49 -4.66 -50.88
N PRO A 172 45.50 -3.75 -50.84
CA PRO A 172 45.35 -2.68 -51.82
C PRO A 172 46.46 -1.64 -51.83
N ASP A 173 47.27 -1.57 -50.77
CA ASP A 173 48.39 -0.66 -50.64
C ASP A 173 49.73 -1.38 -50.93
N GLN A 174 49.81 -2.69 -50.72
CA GLN A 174 50.95 -3.54 -51.06
C GLN A 174 50.57 -4.77 -51.91
N PRO A 175 50.09 -4.60 -53.16
CA PRO A 175 49.69 -5.73 -54.00
C PRO A 175 50.90 -6.56 -54.44
N ARG A 176 50.88 -7.86 -54.13
CA ARG A 176 51.98 -8.82 -54.37
C ARG A 176 51.90 -9.53 -55.72
N CYS A 177 50.99 -9.11 -56.60
CA CYS A 177 50.83 -9.62 -57.95
C CYS A 177 50.41 -8.52 -58.92
N GLY A 178 50.89 -8.55 -60.18
CA GLY A 178 50.60 -7.53 -61.19
C GLY A 178 49.11 -7.35 -61.48
N PHE A 179 48.34 -8.45 -61.53
CA PHE A 179 46.89 -8.40 -61.73
C PHE A 179 46.15 -7.76 -60.55
N SER A 180 46.58 -8.08 -59.32
CA SER A 180 46.05 -7.49 -58.09
C SER A 180 46.35 -5.99 -57.98
N ARG A 181 47.49 -5.54 -58.50
CA ARG A 181 47.85 -4.11 -58.57
C ARG A 181 46.98 -3.35 -59.58
N GLN A 182 46.73 -3.95 -60.74
CA GLN A 182 45.93 -3.31 -61.79
C GLN A 182 44.46 -3.17 -61.38
N ILE A 183 43.86 -4.17 -60.72
CA ILE A 183 42.43 -4.09 -60.34
C ILE A 183 42.21 -3.04 -59.24
N THR A 184 43.12 -2.94 -58.28
CA THR A 184 43.00 -1.96 -57.20
C THR A 184 43.20 -0.54 -57.70
N GLN A 185 44.11 -0.33 -58.66
CA GLN A 185 44.28 0.94 -59.34
C GLN A 185 43.00 1.33 -60.10
N LEU A 186 42.42 0.41 -60.88
CA LEU A 186 41.17 0.62 -61.61
C LEU A 186 40.01 1.05 -60.70
N LEU A 187 39.81 0.34 -59.58
CA LEU A 187 38.75 0.66 -58.63
C LEU A 187 38.98 2.01 -57.92
N LYS A 188 40.25 2.29 -57.53
CA LYS A 188 40.63 3.56 -56.90
C LYS A 188 40.45 4.76 -57.85
N GLU A 189 40.83 4.63 -59.12
CA GLU A 189 40.68 5.70 -60.14
C GLU A 189 39.21 6.05 -60.43
N ARG A 190 38.30 5.07 -60.33
CA ARG A 190 36.84 5.26 -60.46
C ARG A 190 36.16 5.71 -59.17
N GLY A 191 36.90 5.90 -58.08
CA GLY A 191 36.37 6.34 -56.79
C GLY A 191 35.49 5.29 -56.08
N ILE A 192 35.58 4.02 -56.48
CA ILE A 192 34.80 2.93 -55.90
C ILE A 192 35.42 2.55 -54.56
N LYS A 193 34.63 2.62 -53.47
CA LYS A 193 35.05 2.15 -52.14
C LYS A 193 34.85 0.64 -52.05
N PHE A 194 35.89 -0.09 -51.64
CA PHE A 194 35.86 -1.55 -51.50
C PHE A 194 36.72 -2.00 -50.32
N ASN A 195 36.40 -3.18 -49.78
CA ASN A 195 37.27 -3.89 -48.83
C ASN A 195 37.99 -5.04 -49.55
N SER A 196 39.07 -5.55 -48.95
CA SER A 196 39.88 -6.61 -49.55
C SER A 196 40.31 -7.70 -48.58
N PHE A 197 40.55 -8.90 -49.10
CA PHE A 197 41.13 -10.03 -48.37
C PHE A 197 42.36 -10.60 -49.09
N ASP A 198 43.48 -10.75 -48.36
CA ASP A 198 44.71 -11.33 -48.89
C ASP A 198 44.65 -12.86 -48.90
N ILE A 199 44.49 -13.45 -50.08
CA ILE A 199 44.37 -14.91 -50.23
C ILE A 199 45.68 -15.67 -49.97
N LEU A 200 46.82 -14.97 -49.82
CA LEU A 200 48.10 -15.63 -49.54
C LEU A 200 48.24 -16.03 -48.07
N GLN A 201 47.46 -15.42 -47.17
CA GLN A 201 47.51 -15.71 -45.74
C GLN A 201 46.66 -16.94 -45.35
N ASP A 202 45.78 -17.40 -46.24
CA ASP A 202 44.85 -18.49 -45.97
C ASP A 202 44.68 -19.40 -47.19
N GLU A 203 45.41 -20.51 -47.21
CA GLU A 203 45.43 -21.46 -48.33
C GLU A 203 44.10 -22.22 -48.47
N GLU A 204 43.33 -22.37 -47.38
CA GLU A 204 42.02 -23.04 -47.39
C GLU A 204 40.97 -22.15 -48.07
N VAL A 205 40.93 -20.85 -47.73
CA VAL A 205 40.08 -19.85 -48.41
C VAL A 205 40.50 -19.69 -49.87
N ARG A 206 41.80 -19.74 -50.16
CA ARG A 206 42.34 -19.60 -51.52
C ARG A 206 41.95 -20.73 -52.46
N GLN A 207 41.96 -21.98 -51.99
CA GLN A 207 41.54 -23.11 -52.81
C GLN A 207 40.01 -23.26 -52.80
N GLY A 208 39.38 -22.98 -51.66
CA GLY A 208 37.94 -23.03 -51.47
C GLY A 208 37.19 -22.04 -52.35
N LEU A 209 37.60 -20.77 -52.38
CA LEU A 209 36.87 -19.73 -53.10
C LEU A 209 36.90 -19.94 -54.63
N LYS A 210 37.99 -20.46 -55.21
CA LYS A 210 38.05 -20.83 -56.63
C LYS A 210 37.00 -21.87 -57.00
N THR A 211 36.79 -22.83 -56.11
CA THR A 211 35.81 -23.90 -56.28
C THR A 211 34.40 -23.37 -56.05
N TYR A 212 34.21 -22.55 -55.00
CA TYR A 212 32.92 -21.96 -54.62
C TYR A 212 32.34 -21.05 -55.71
N SER A 213 33.18 -20.24 -56.35
CA SER A 213 32.76 -19.30 -57.39
C SER A 213 32.90 -19.82 -58.82
N ASN A 214 33.41 -21.05 -58.97
CA ASN A 214 33.78 -21.66 -60.25
C ASN A 214 34.68 -20.75 -61.11
N TRP A 215 35.64 -20.05 -60.46
CA TRP A 215 36.53 -19.09 -61.10
C TRP A 215 38.02 -19.43 -60.86
N PRO A 216 38.85 -19.60 -61.91
CA PRO A 216 40.15 -20.26 -61.77
C PRO A 216 41.27 -19.38 -61.18
N THR A 217 41.15 -18.04 -61.27
CA THR A 217 42.24 -17.09 -61.01
C THR A 217 41.88 -16.03 -59.96
N TYR A 218 42.90 -15.28 -59.52
CA TYR A 218 42.79 -14.11 -58.65
C TYR A 218 43.49 -12.92 -59.32
N PRO A 219 43.01 -11.67 -59.12
CA PRO A 219 42.00 -11.22 -58.15
C PRO A 219 40.55 -11.57 -58.53
N GLN A 220 39.64 -11.66 -57.54
CA GLN A 220 38.18 -11.83 -57.73
C GLN A 220 37.42 -10.72 -57.00
N LEU A 221 36.56 -9.98 -57.71
CA LEU A 221 35.75 -8.90 -57.17
C LEU A 221 34.29 -9.34 -57.01
N TYR A 222 33.71 -9.04 -55.85
CA TYR A 222 32.30 -9.32 -55.52
C TYR A 222 31.56 -8.03 -55.18
N ALA A 223 30.28 -7.96 -55.54
CA ALA A 223 29.36 -6.92 -55.08
C ALA A 223 28.06 -7.56 -54.57
N ASN A 224 27.58 -7.12 -53.41
CA ASN A 224 26.38 -7.65 -52.73
C ASN A 224 26.31 -9.19 -52.64
N GLY A 225 27.46 -9.86 -52.46
CA GLY A 225 27.50 -11.31 -52.34
C GLY A 225 27.73 -12.07 -53.65
N GLU A 226 27.65 -11.40 -54.80
CA GLU A 226 27.75 -12.02 -56.14
C GLU A 226 29.10 -11.73 -56.80
N LEU A 227 29.64 -12.71 -57.55
CA LEU A 227 30.91 -12.56 -58.24
C LEU A 227 30.71 -11.67 -59.49
N ILE A 228 31.44 -10.56 -59.53
CA ILE A 228 31.50 -9.67 -60.70
C ILE A 228 32.53 -10.19 -61.70
N GLY A 229 33.68 -10.67 -61.21
CA GLY A 229 34.68 -11.35 -62.02
C GLY A 229 36.12 -11.06 -61.62
N GLY A 230 37.05 -11.54 -62.44
CA GLY A 230 38.48 -11.22 -62.33
C GLY A 230 38.86 -9.91 -63.03
N LEU A 231 40.16 -9.58 -63.05
CA LEU A 231 40.65 -8.32 -63.62
C LEU A 231 40.16 -8.08 -65.06
N ASP A 232 40.17 -9.10 -65.91
CA ASP A 232 39.90 -8.95 -67.34
C ASP A 232 38.43 -8.58 -67.59
N ILE A 233 37.50 -9.19 -66.84
CA ILE A 233 36.06 -8.84 -66.88
C ILE A 233 35.82 -7.45 -66.27
N VAL A 234 36.46 -7.15 -65.13
CA VAL A 234 36.29 -5.83 -64.49
C VAL A 234 36.82 -4.71 -65.39
N LYS A 235 37.88 -4.95 -66.17
CA LYS A 235 38.36 -4.01 -67.19
C LYS A 235 37.32 -3.80 -68.30
N GLU A 236 36.78 -4.88 -68.85
CA GLU A 236 35.75 -4.82 -69.90
C GLU A 236 34.50 -4.08 -69.42
N LEU A 237 34.03 -4.35 -68.20
CA LEU A 237 32.88 -3.67 -67.58
C LEU A 237 33.14 -2.17 -67.31
N VAL A 238 34.40 -1.79 -67.05
CA VAL A 238 34.79 -0.38 -66.89
C VAL A 238 34.88 0.33 -68.24
N GLU A 239 35.33 -0.37 -69.29
CA GLU A 239 35.37 0.17 -70.66
C GLU A 239 33.97 0.32 -71.26
N SER A 240 33.03 -0.59 -70.94
CA SER A 240 31.62 -0.47 -71.34
C SER A 240 30.79 0.48 -70.46
N GLY A 241 31.28 0.84 -69.26
CA GLY A 241 30.59 1.71 -68.30
C GLY A 241 29.45 1.02 -67.53
N GLU A 242 29.43 -0.31 -67.52
CA GLU A 242 28.39 -1.11 -66.87
C GLU A 242 28.73 -1.51 -65.42
N LEU A 243 29.99 -1.30 -64.98
CA LEU A 243 30.43 -1.69 -63.64
C LEU A 243 29.65 -0.94 -62.55
N GLU A 244 29.45 0.37 -62.68
CA GLU A 244 28.79 1.20 -61.68
C GLU A 244 27.31 0.84 -61.46
N ALA A 245 26.64 0.30 -62.49
CA ALA A 245 25.27 -0.16 -62.40
C ALA A 245 25.11 -1.43 -61.54
N GLN A 246 26.19 -2.20 -61.37
CA GLN A 246 26.23 -3.41 -60.55
C GLN A 246 26.65 -3.14 -59.09
N LEU A 247 26.93 -1.88 -58.73
CA LEU A 247 27.32 -1.47 -57.37
C LEU A 247 26.13 -0.86 -56.59
N PRO A 248 26.06 -1.04 -55.25
CA PRO A 248 24.95 -0.54 -54.43
C PRO A 248 24.95 0.99 -54.28
N LYS A 249 23.76 1.62 -54.31
CA LYS A 249 23.55 3.07 -54.11
C LYS A 249 23.67 3.44 -52.61
N GLN A 250 24.37 4.53 -52.28
CA GLN A 250 24.57 4.98 -50.89
C GLN A 250 23.30 5.59 -50.24
N THR A 251 22.92 5.10 -49.07
CA THR A 251 21.92 5.70 -48.15
C THR A 251 22.64 6.39 -46.98
N SER A 252 22.06 7.44 -46.38
CA SER A 252 22.68 8.17 -45.26
C SER A 252 22.66 7.34 -43.95
N LEU A 253 23.66 7.55 -43.08
CA LEU A 253 23.75 6.85 -41.78
C LEU A 253 22.55 7.18 -40.88
N GLU A 254 22.08 8.42 -40.88
CA GLU A 254 20.97 8.85 -40.03
C GLU A 254 19.66 8.12 -40.40
N ASP A 255 19.36 7.97 -41.69
CA ASP A 255 18.19 7.23 -42.17
C ASP A 255 18.30 5.74 -41.81
N ARG A 256 19.52 5.21 -41.82
CA ARG A 256 19.81 3.83 -41.42
C ARG A 256 19.60 3.59 -39.93
N LEU A 257 20.03 4.52 -39.06
CA LEU A 257 19.79 4.44 -37.61
C LEU A 257 18.28 4.50 -37.31
N LYS A 258 17.55 5.40 -37.98
CA LYS A 258 16.09 5.53 -37.84
C LYS A 258 15.36 4.25 -38.22
N ALA A 259 15.75 3.62 -39.33
CA ALA A 259 15.18 2.35 -39.76
C ALA A 259 15.44 1.21 -38.76
N LEU A 260 16.62 1.19 -38.12
CA LEU A 260 16.96 0.19 -37.12
C LEU A 260 16.24 0.39 -35.79
N ILE A 261 16.12 1.63 -35.31
CA ILE A 261 15.41 1.94 -34.06
C ILE A 261 13.92 1.59 -34.19
N ASN A 262 13.31 1.90 -35.33
CA ASN A 262 11.89 1.68 -35.59
C ASN A 262 11.57 0.28 -36.16
N LYS A 263 12.53 -0.65 -36.13
CA LYS A 263 12.32 -2.02 -36.61
C LYS A 263 11.29 -2.79 -35.76
N SER A 264 11.17 -2.45 -34.48
CA SER A 264 10.26 -3.09 -33.51
C SER A 264 9.77 -2.06 -32.47
N ASP A 265 8.56 -2.25 -31.95
CA ASP A 265 7.94 -1.39 -30.92
C ASP A 265 8.76 -1.35 -29.62
N VAL A 266 9.45 -2.44 -29.29
CA VAL A 266 10.48 -2.48 -28.25
C VAL A 266 11.75 -2.98 -28.92
N MET A 267 12.77 -2.13 -28.99
CA MET A 267 14.01 -2.37 -29.71
C MET A 267 15.21 -2.21 -28.77
N LEU A 268 15.94 -3.30 -28.53
CA LEU A 268 17.09 -3.32 -27.64
C LEU A 268 18.39 -3.35 -28.45
N PHE A 269 19.19 -2.29 -28.34
CA PHE A 269 20.55 -2.27 -28.87
C PHE A 269 21.50 -2.81 -27.80
N MET A 270 22.11 -3.96 -28.05
CA MET A 270 22.88 -4.71 -27.06
C MET A 270 24.18 -5.27 -27.64
N LYS A 271 25.08 -5.73 -26.77
CA LYS A 271 26.30 -6.43 -27.17
C LYS A 271 26.01 -7.93 -27.25
N GLY A 272 26.05 -8.51 -28.45
CA GLY A 272 25.58 -9.87 -28.73
C GLY A 272 24.08 -9.92 -29.01
N ASP A 273 23.48 -11.09 -28.84
CA ASP A 273 22.04 -11.33 -29.03
C ASP A 273 21.41 -11.93 -27.75
N PRO A 274 20.07 -12.04 -27.65
CA PRO A 274 19.41 -12.58 -26.45
C PRO A 274 19.82 -13.99 -26.03
N ASN A 275 20.22 -14.85 -26.98
CA ASN A 275 20.67 -16.21 -26.68
C ASN A 275 22.16 -16.26 -26.32
N ALA A 276 22.96 -15.32 -26.83
CA ALA A 276 24.39 -15.20 -26.56
C ALA A 276 24.82 -13.75 -26.24
N PRO A 277 24.39 -13.17 -25.10
CA PRO A 277 24.78 -11.82 -24.72
C PRO A 277 26.27 -11.77 -24.37
N ARG A 278 27.00 -10.82 -24.97
CA ARG A 278 28.46 -10.68 -24.84
C ARG A 278 28.90 -9.66 -23.79
N CYS A 279 27.96 -9.18 -22.97
CA CYS A 279 28.21 -8.23 -21.90
C CYS A 279 27.21 -8.45 -20.75
N GLY A 280 27.68 -8.35 -19.50
CA GLY A 280 26.86 -8.55 -18.30
C GLY A 280 25.62 -7.65 -18.25
N PHE A 281 25.77 -6.38 -18.66
CA PHE A 281 24.66 -5.44 -18.72
C PHE A 281 23.59 -5.86 -19.74
N SER A 282 24.01 -6.31 -20.93
CA SER A 282 23.11 -6.82 -21.97
C SER A 282 22.39 -8.10 -21.55
N LYS A 283 23.07 -8.98 -20.79
CA LYS A 283 22.46 -10.18 -20.19
C LYS A 283 21.41 -9.83 -19.13
N GLN A 284 21.69 -8.84 -18.29
CA GLN A 284 20.73 -8.38 -17.26
C GLN A 284 19.51 -7.72 -17.89
N THR A 285 19.68 -6.83 -18.88
CA THR A 285 18.54 -6.18 -19.54
C THR A 285 17.64 -7.18 -20.26
N THR A 286 18.21 -8.17 -20.96
CA THR A 286 17.42 -9.22 -21.62
C THR A 286 16.65 -10.10 -20.61
N ALA A 287 17.25 -10.40 -19.46
CA ALA A 287 16.56 -11.10 -18.37
C ALA A 287 15.41 -10.25 -17.79
N ILE A 288 15.64 -8.96 -17.54
CA ILE A 288 14.61 -8.04 -17.07
C ILE A 288 13.44 -7.96 -18.06
N LEU A 289 13.71 -7.82 -19.36
CA LEU A 289 12.66 -7.77 -20.37
C LEU A 289 11.92 -9.11 -20.52
N ALA A 290 12.63 -10.24 -20.40
CA ALA A 290 12.01 -11.56 -20.40
C ALA A 290 11.00 -11.72 -19.26
N ASP A 291 11.31 -11.20 -18.07
CA ASP A 291 10.41 -11.24 -16.90
C ASP A 291 9.10 -10.47 -17.14
N THR A 292 9.11 -9.40 -17.94
CA THR A 292 7.92 -8.58 -18.23
C THR A 292 6.94 -9.19 -19.25
N GLY A 293 7.38 -10.22 -19.98
CA GLY A 293 6.61 -10.89 -21.03
C GLY A 293 6.34 -10.03 -22.29
N VAL A 294 6.94 -8.85 -22.40
CA VAL A 294 6.80 -7.96 -23.57
C VAL A 294 7.63 -8.49 -24.74
N LYS A 295 7.05 -8.50 -25.95
CA LYS A 295 7.79 -8.84 -27.17
C LYS A 295 8.72 -7.70 -27.55
N TYR A 296 10.00 -8.00 -27.71
CA TYR A 296 11.02 -7.05 -28.14
C TYR A 296 11.93 -7.67 -29.21
N ASP A 297 12.57 -6.83 -30.00
CA ASP A 297 13.57 -7.23 -31.00
C ASP A 297 14.94 -6.62 -30.62
N THR A 298 16.03 -7.14 -31.20
CA THR A 298 17.39 -6.72 -30.81
C THR A 298 18.31 -6.41 -31.99
N PHE A 299 19.31 -5.58 -31.75
CA PHE A 299 20.42 -5.33 -32.68
C PHE A 299 21.77 -5.45 -31.97
N ASP A 300 22.64 -6.32 -32.49
CA ASP A 300 24.00 -6.48 -31.98
C ASP A 300 24.91 -5.35 -32.46
N ILE A 301 25.21 -4.41 -31.57
CA ILE A 301 26.06 -3.26 -31.90
C ILE A 301 27.53 -3.63 -32.15
N LEU A 302 27.96 -4.87 -31.86
CA LEU A 302 29.33 -5.32 -32.14
C LEU A 302 29.53 -5.70 -33.60
N MET A 303 28.46 -5.95 -34.35
CA MET A 303 28.52 -6.31 -35.76
C MET A 303 28.62 -5.09 -36.68
N ASP A 304 28.35 -3.89 -36.17
CA ASP A 304 28.31 -2.66 -36.95
C ASP A 304 28.84 -1.46 -36.16
N GLU A 305 30.11 -1.13 -36.36
CA GLU A 305 30.77 -0.03 -35.66
C GLU A 305 30.22 1.35 -36.07
N GLU A 306 29.69 1.48 -37.28
CA GLU A 306 29.09 2.73 -37.77
C GLU A 306 27.75 3.00 -37.06
N VAL A 307 26.91 1.97 -36.91
CA VAL A 307 25.68 2.03 -36.10
C VAL A 307 26.02 2.25 -34.64
N ARG A 308 27.04 1.57 -34.10
CA ARG A 308 27.45 1.67 -32.70
C ARG A 308 27.89 3.08 -32.31
N GLN A 309 28.73 3.72 -33.13
CA GLN A 309 29.18 5.09 -32.88
C GLN A 309 28.11 6.12 -33.26
N GLY A 310 27.31 5.82 -34.29
CA GLY A 310 26.19 6.63 -34.73
C GLY A 310 25.09 6.75 -33.68
N LEU A 311 24.62 5.63 -33.10
CA LEU A 311 23.53 5.63 -32.12
C LEU A 311 23.90 6.43 -30.86
N LYS A 312 25.13 6.30 -30.35
CA LYS A 312 25.60 7.07 -29.18
C LYS A 312 25.49 8.58 -29.37
N LYS A 313 25.81 9.04 -30.59
CA LYS A 313 25.71 10.46 -30.97
C LYS A 313 24.26 10.85 -31.23
N TYR A 314 23.48 9.97 -31.88
CA TYR A 314 22.07 10.18 -32.20
C TYR A 314 21.21 10.32 -30.94
N SER A 315 21.45 9.48 -29.94
CA SER A 315 20.66 9.40 -28.71
C SER A 315 21.23 10.21 -27.54
N ASN A 316 22.42 10.81 -27.73
CA ASN A 316 23.20 11.45 -26.68
C ASN A 316 23.39 10.56 -25.43
N TRP A 317 23.59 9.24 -25.62
CA TRP A 317 23.75 8.26 -24.54
C TRP A 317 25.09 7.50 -24.66
N PRO A 318 25.91 7.46 -23.60
CA PRO A 318 27.31 7.02 -23.72
C PRO A 318 27.49 5.50 -23.79
N THR A 319 26.55 4.71 -23.26
CA THR A 319 26.70 3.28 -22.98
C THR A 319 25.68 2.40 -23.72
N TYR A 320 25.89 1.08 -23.67
CA TYR A 320 24.95 0.04 -24.12
C TYR A 320 24.85 -1.01 -23.01
N PRO A 321 23.70 -1.68 -22.81
CA PRO A 321 22.53 -1.70 -23.69
C PRO A 321 21.73 -0.39 -23.71
N GLN A 322 21.02 -0.12 -24.81
CA GLN A 322 20.07 0.98 -24.93
C GLN A 322 18.71 0.40 -25.32
N LEU A 323 17.71 0.60 -24.46
CA LEU A 323 16.34 0.17 -24.72
C LEU A 323 15.56 1.30 -25.35
N TYR A 324 14.99 1.03 -26.52
CA TYR A 324 14.07 1.92 -27.20
C TYR A 324 12.66 1.36 -27.16
N VAL A 325 11.68 2.24 -26.92
CA VAL A 325 10.26 1.91 -27.00
C VAL A 325 9.60 2.90 -27.95
N LYS A 326 9.06 2.40 -29.06
CA LYS A 326 8.40 3.17 -30.13
C LYS A 326 9.23 4.34 -30.67
N GLY A 327 10.52 4.11 -30.88
CA GLY A 327 11.42 5.13 -31.42
C GLY A 327 12.28 5.86 -30.38
N GLU A 328 11.94 5.73 -29.10
CA GLU A 328 12.47 6.58 -28.02
C GLU A 328 13.36 5.86 -27.05
N LEU A 329 14.47 6.50 -26.65
CA LEU A 329 15.39 5.94 -25.67
C LEU A 329 14.78 5.99 -24.27
N ILE A 330 14.46 4.83 -23.70
CA ILE A 330 14.08 4.69 -22.29
C ILE A 330 15.30 4.83 -21.38
N GLY A 331 16.43 4.29 -21.82
CA GLY A 331 17.70 4.40 -21.09
C GLY A 331 18.55 3.15 -21.18
N GLY A 332 19.61 3.15 -20.36
CA GLY A 332 20.49 2.01 -20.14
C GLY A 332 19.96 1.05 -19.09
N LEU A 333 20.77 0.07 -18.71
CA LEU A 333 20.38 -0.91 -17.68
C LEU A 333 20.04 -0.25 -16.35
N ASP A 334 20.78 0.77 -15.94
CA ASP A 334 20.57 1.54 -14.71
C ASP A 334 19.14 2.05 -14.57
N ILE A 335 18.64 2.74 -15.60
CA ILE A 335 17.26 3.24 -15.64
C ILE A 335 16.26 2.08 -15.70
N ILE A 336 16.55 1.03 -16.47
CA ILE A 336 15.66 -0.14 -16.59
C ILE A 336 15.55 -0.88 -15.25
N MET A 337 16.63 -0.94 -14.45
CA MET A 337 16.62 -1.51 -13.11
C MET A 337 15.84 -0.64 -12.14
N GLU A 338 16.05 0.68 -12.15
CA GLU A 338 15.28 1.62 -11.33
C GLU A 338 13.76 1.51 -11.62
N LEU A 339 13.40 1.41 -12.90
CA LEU A 339 12.02 1.17 -13.34
C LEU A 339 11.50 -0.21 -12.92
N LYS A 340 12.35 -1.25 -12.89
CA LYS A 340 11.96 -2.59 -12.41
C LYS A 340 11.77 -2.62 -10.91
N GLU A 341 12.67 -2.00 -10.16
CA GLU A 341 12.65 -1.94 -8.69
C GLU A 341 11.47 -1.12 -8.17
N SER A 342 11.08 -0.07 -8.88
CA SER A 342 9.87 0.71 -8.61
C SER A 342 8.57 0.05 -9.08
N GLY A 343 8.63 -1.04 -9.86
CA GLY A 343 7.46 -1.65 -10.50
C GLY A 343 6.87 -0.84 -11.66
N SER A 344 7.49 0.27 -12.04
CA SER A 344 7.02 1.18 -13.10
C SER A 344 7.38 0.74 -14.50
N LEU A 345 8.32 -0.19 -14.68
CA LEU A 345 8.80 -0.63 -16.00
C LEU A 345 7.65 -1.14 -16.88
N GLU A 346 6.73 -1.92 -16.32
CA GLU A 346 5.59 -2.45 -17.07
C GLU A 346 4.58 -1.36 -17.45
N SER A 347 4.35 -0.38 -16.55
CA SER A 347 3.49 0.78 -16.81
C SER A 347 4.05 1.70 -17.90
N VAL A 348 5.37 1.94 -17.89
CA VAL A 348 6.08 2.70 -18.93
C VAL A 348 6.01 1.98 -20.28
N LEU A 349 5.98 0.64 -20.26
CA LEU A 349 5.85 -0.19 -21.45
C LEU A 349 4.39 -0.31 -21.97
N LYS A 350 3.36 -0.12 -21.13
CA LYS A 350 1.96 -0.46 -21.47
C LYS A 350 0.90 0.63 -21.23
N GLY A 351 0.98 1.44 -20.17
CA GLY A 351 0.03 2.50 -19.75
C GLY A 351 -1.44 2.07 -19.66
N GLN A 352 -2.08 2.08 -18.48
CA GLN A 352 -3.42 1.54 -18.28
C GLN A 352 -4.46 2.59 -17.86
N TRP A 353 -5.51 2.76 -18.66
CA TRP A 353 -6.68 3.57 -18.31
C TRP A 353 -7.74 2.69 -17.63
N CYS A 354 -8.08 3.02 -16.38
CA CYS A 354 -9.17 2.35 -15.69
C CYS A 354 -10.53 2.95 -16.07
N VAL A 355 -11.44 2.11 -16.55
CA VAL A 355 -12.79 2.46 -16.99
C VAL A 355 -13.83 1.75 -16.13
N ILE A 356 -15.04 2.29 -16.01
CA ILE A 356 -16.05 1.83 -15.05
C ILE A 356 -17.30 1.23 -15.69
N SER A 357 -17.30 1.08 -17.01
CA SER A 357 -18.40 0.45 -17.76
C SER A 357 -17.93 -0.19 -19.06
N GLU A 358 -18.69 -1.17 -19.54
CA GLU A 358 -18.44 -1.85 -20.84
C GLU A 358 -18.44 -0.84 -22.02
N ALA A 359 -19.26 0.21 -21.95
CA ALA A 359 -19.32 1.24 -22.98
C ALA A 359 -18.06 2.11 -23.01
N GLU A 360 -17.52 2.46 -21.84
CA GLU A 360 -16.24 3.16 -21.73
C GLU A 360 -15.07 2.30 -22.17
N GLU A 361 -15.06 1.02 -21.80
CA GLU A 361 -14.04 0.07 -22.24
C GLU A 361 -13.99 0.00 -23.76
N LYS A 362 -15.15 -0.12 -24.42
CA LYS A 362 -15.23 -0.12 -25.88
C LYS A 362 -14.69 1.17 -26.49
N LYS A 363 -15.06 2.34 -25.94
CA LYS A 363 -14.56 3.65 -26.40
C LYS A 363 -13.05 3.78 -26.20
N CYS A 364 -12.54 3.33 -25.06
CA CYS A 364 -11.11 3.33 -24.74
C CYS A 364 -10.32 2.43 -25.70
N LEU A 365 -10.82 1.22 -25.98
CA LEU A 365 -10.17 0.28 -26.91
C LEU A 365 -10.18 0.80 -28.35
N ASP A 366 -11.20 1.56 -28.75
CA ASP A 366 -11.22 2.18 -30.07
C ASP A 366 -10.30 3.40 -30.13
N LEU A 367 -10.21 4.21 -29.06
CA LEU A 367 -9.18 5.26 -28.93
C LEU A 367 -7.77 4.65 -29.08
N LYS A 368 -7.49 3.55 -28.38
CA LYS A 368 -6.22 2.82 -28.48
C LYS A 368 -5.87 2.47 -29.93
N LYS A 369 -6.83 1.92 -30.69
CA LYS A 369 -6.63 1.52 -32.09
C LYS A 369 -6.34 2.70 -33.00
N VAL A 370 -7.17 3.75 -32.95
CA VAL A 370 -6.99 4.93 -33.82
C VAL A 370 -5.72 5.69 -33.47
N ALA A 371 -5.44 5.84 -32.17
CA ALA A 371 -4.25 6.49 -31.66
C ALA A 371 -2.98 5.75 -32.12
N ALA A 372 -2.93 4.42 -31.98
CA ALA A 372 -1.82 3.61 -32.45
C ALA A 372 -1.53 3.83 -33.95
N SER A 373 -2.57 3.89 -34.79
CA SER A 373 -2.41 4.13 -36.22
C SER A 373 -1.90 5.53 -36.59
N MET A 374 -2.21 6.53 -35.77
CA MET A 374 -1.75 7.91 -35.97
C MET A 374 -0.31 8.09 -35.49
N PHE A 375 0.02 7.52 -34.33
CA PHE A 375 1.38 7.58 -33.76
C PHE A 375 2.42 6.92 -34.66
N THR A 376 2.08 5.81 -35.33
CA THR A 376 3.01 5.15 -36.27
C THR A 376 3.28 5.91 -37.56
N ASN A 377 2.36 6.78 -38.00
CA ASN A 377 2.38 7.36 -39.34
C ASN A 377 2.60 8.88 -39.38
N LYS A 378 2.34 9.60 -38.28
CA LYS A 378 2.20 11.07 -38.27
C LYS A 378 2.96 11.78 -37.16
N VAL A 379 3.54 11.06 -36.19
CA VAL A 379 4.32 11.67 -35.11
C VAL A 379 5.81 11.51 -35.41
N PRO A 380 6.60 12.59 -35.29
CA PRO A 380 8.04 12.49 -35.43
C PRO A 380 8.61 11.50 -34.41
N SER A 381 9.61 10.71 -34.80
CA SER A 381 10.20 9.65 -33.97
C SER A 381 10.98 10.14 -32.73
N TYR A 382 10.84 11.41 -32.37
CA TYR A 382 11.42 12.06 -31.18
C TYR A 382 10.35 12.49 -30.14
N GLU A 383 9.07 12.19 -30.38
CA GLU A 383 7.95 12.51 -29.48
C GLU A 383 7.35 11.22 -28.87
N VAL A 384 7.66 10.95 -27.59
CA VAL A 384 7.22 9.78 -26.80
C VAL A 384 5.72 9.84 -26.51
N ILE A 385 4.93 8.91 -27.05
CA ILE A 385 3.51 8.80 -26.72
C ILE A 385 3.10 7.34 -26.43
N PRO A 386 2.67 6.99 -25.20
CA PRO A 386 2.27 5.64 -24.83
C PRO A 386 1.02 5.24 -25.61
N ILE A 387 0.87 3.95 -25.95
CA ILE A 387 -0.41 3.43 -26.44
C ILE A 387 -1.12 2.91 -25.20
N ILE A 388 -2.12 3.65 -24.74
CA ILE A 388 -2.84 3.31 -23.50
C ILE A 388 -3.74 2.09 -23.71
N ASP A 389 -3.59 1.09 -22.84
CA ASP A 389 -4.50 -0.05 -22.69
C ASP A 389 -5.65 0.26 -21.73
N CYS A 390 -6.69 -0.57 -21.74
CA CYS A 390 -7.92 -0.34 -20.98
C CYS A 390 -8.14 -1.44 -19.94
N VAL A 391 -8.46 -1.07 -18.71
CA VAL A 391 -8.76 -2.00 -17.61
C VAL A 391 -10.14 -1.69 -17.07
N LEU A 392 -11.04 -2.68 -17.07
CA LEU A 392 -12.37 -2.53 -16.50
C LEU A 392 -12.34 -2.74 -14.98
N GLY A 393 -12.71 -1.70 -14.23
CA GLY A 393 -12.96 -1.78 -12.78
C GLY A 393 -14.42 -2.13 -12.48
N LYS A 394 -14.67 -2.68 -11.29
CA LYS A 394 -16.05 -2.98 -10.82
C LYS A 394 -16.87 -1.71 -10.59
N ASP A 395 -16.22 -0.68 -10.08
CA ASP A 395 -16.76 0.67 -9.88
C ASP A 395 -15.58 1.66 -9.82
N MET A 396 -15.89 2.93 -9.57
CA MET A 396 -14.86 3.98 -9.49
C MET A 396 -13.87 3.78 -8.34
N TYR A 397 -14.27 3.18 -7.21
CA TYR A 397 -13.39 2.93 -6.06
C TYR A 397 -12.46 1.75 -6.30
N ASP A 398 -12.93 0.73 -7.02
CA ASP A 398 -12.08 -0.35 -7.51
C ASP A 398 -11.00 0.20 -8.45
N CYS A 399 -11.34 1.14 -9.34
CA CYS A 399 -10.35 1.83 -10.17
C CYS A 399 -9.38 2.70 -9.35
N MET A 400 -9.87 3.47 -8.37
CA MET A 400 -8.99 4.26 -7.48
C MET A 400 -8.02 3.36 -6.72
N LYS A 401 -8.50 2.22 -6.20
CA LYS A 401 -7.68 1.21 -5.54
C LYS A 401 -6.65 0.61 -6.49
N LYS A 402 -7.05 0.23 -7.71
CA LYS A 402 -6.11 -0.26 -8.73
C LYS A 402 -5.01 0.75 -9.03
N ILE A 403 -5.32 2.05 -9.10
CA ILE A 403 -4.30 3.08 -9.32
C ILE A 403 -3.37 3.23 -8.11
N GLN A 404 -3.91 3.16 -6.89
CA GLN A 404 -3.10 3.15 -5.67
C GLN A 404 -2.15 1.95 -5.60
N ASP A 405 -2.65 0.76 -5.98
CA ASP A 405 -1.94 -0.52 -5.97
C ASP A 405 -1.06 -0.71 -7.23
N ASN A 406 -1.02 0.27 -8.13
CA ASN A 406 -0.27 0.26 -9.41
C ASN A 406 -0.74 -0.81 -10.43
N ASP A 407 -1.99 -1.27 -10.31
CA ASP A 407 -2.73 -2.13 -11.25
C ASP A 407 -3.46 -1.34 -12.36
N ALA A 408 -3.42 0.00 -12.30
CA ALA A 408 -3.88 0.91 -13.35
C ALA A 408 -3.14 2.26 -13.19
N ASP A 409 -3.14 3.11 -14.22
CA ASP A 409 -2.34 4.34 -14.21
C ASP A 409 -3.17 5.63 -14.13
N ILE A 410 -4.24 5.72 -14.91
CA ILE A 410 -5.05 6.93 -15.02
C ILE A 410 -6.54 6.62 -15.07
N MET A 411 -7.34 7.58 -14.63
CA MET A 411 -8.78 7.61 -14.88
C MET A 411 -9.30 9.05 -14.85
N ALA A 412 -10.42 9.31 -15.52
CA ALA A 412 -11.13 10.58 -15.38
C ALA A 412 -12.16 10.46 -14.25
N LEU A 413 -12.27 11.50 -13.42
CA LEU A 413 -13.14 11.52 -12.26
C LEU A 413 -13.95 12.81 -12.20
N ASP A 414 -15.22 12.68 -11.79
CA ASP A 414 -16.02 13.81 -11.33
C ASP A 414 -15.34 14.45 -10.11
N THR A 415 -15.43 15.77 -9.98
CA THR A 415 -14.78 16.55 -8.91
C THR A 415 -15.02 15.99 -7.51
N GLY A 416 -16.23 15.49 -7.24
CA GLY A 416 -16.57 14.87 -5.96
C GLY A 416 -15.88 13.54 -5.74
N GLN A 417 -15.74 12.75 -6.80
CA GLN A 417 -15.04 11.46 -6.78
C GLN A 417 -13.52 11.65 -6.72
N ALA A 418 -12.98 12.66 -7.42
CA ALA A 418 -11.57 13.05 -7.37
C ALA A 418 -11.13 13.46 -5.95
N TYR A 419 -12.02 14.13 -5.20
CA TYR A 419 -11.80 14.40 -3.76
C TYR A 419 -11.57 13.10 -2.98
N PHE A 420 -12.41 12.08 -3.16
CA PHE A 420 -12.23 10.78 -2.49
C PHE A 420 -10.96 10.08 -2.96
N GLY A 421 -10.65 10.12 -4.27
CA GLY A 421 -9.41 9.56 -4.83
C GLY A 421 -8.15 10.16 -4.21
N GLY A 422 -8.10 11.50 -4.10
CA GLY A 422 -6.96 12.16 -3.48
C GLY A 422 -6.90 12.00 -1.96
N ARG A 423 -8.05 11.96 -1.28
CA ARG A 423 -8.12 11.86 0.20
C ARG A 423 -7.78 10.46 0.73
N TYR A 424 -8.22 9.43 0.01
CA TYR A 424 -8.22 8.05 0.51
C TYR A 424 -7.35 7.09 -0.32
N TYR A 425 -6.97 7.44 -1.55
CA TYR A 425 -6.26 6.55 -2.49
C TYR A 425 -4.95 7.13 -3.04
N ASN A 426 -4.37 8.15 -2.39
CA ASN A 426 -3.11 8.79 -2.79
C ASN A 426 -3.08 9.20 -4.28
N MET A 427 -4.18 9.76 -4.78
CA MET A 427 -4.26 10.21 -6.17
C MET A 427 -4.05 11.72 -6.30
N MET A 428 -3.56 12.15 -7.47
CA MET A 428 -3.35 13.55 -7.83
C MET A 428 -3.91 13.89 -9.21
N PRO A 429 -4.47 15.10 -9.42
CA PRO A 429 -4.91 15.55 -10.73
C PRO A 429 -3.71 15.87 -11.64
N ILE A 430 -3.86 15.58 -12.94
CA ILE A 430 -2.85 15.86 -13.97
C ILE A 430 -3.39 16.69 -15.13
N LEU A 431 -4.66 16.52 -15.50
CA LEU A 431 -5.35 17.31 -16.52
C LEU A 431 -6.77 17.61 -16.05
N ALA A 432 -7.34 18.71 -16.52
CA ALA A 432 -8.72 19.10 -16.25
C ALA A 432 -9.50 19.34 -17.54
N GLU A 433 -10.80 19.03 -17.53
CA GLU A 433 -11.71 19.33 -18.63
C GLU A 433 -12.01 20.83 -18.71
N LYS A 434 -12.01 21.41 -19.92
CA LYS A 434 -12.44 22.78 -20.16
C LYS A 434 -13.67 22.78 -21.08
N TYR A 435 -14.79 23.30 -20.59
CA TYR A 435 -16.11 23.26 -21.24
C TYR A 435 -16.41 24.48 -22.12
N SER A 436 -15.66 25.57 -21.97
CA SER A 436 -15.78 26.77 -22.80
C SER A 436 -14.39 27.29 -23.18
N LEU A 437 -14.22 27.68 -24.45
CA LEU A 437 -12.97 28.24 -24.96
C LEU A 437 -12.83 29.75 -24.67
N VAL A 438 -13.79 30.34 -23.97
CA VAL A 438 -13.66 31.72 -23.48
C VAL A 438 -12.42 31.79 -22.56
N THR A 439 -11.65 32.86 -22.70
CA THR A 439 -10.46 33.16 -21.90
C THR A 439 -10.62 34.53 -21.27
N ASP A 440 -10.22 34.66 -20.02
CA ASP A 440 -10.20 35.91 -19.26
C ASP A 440 -8.92 35.92 -18.43
N ASP A 441 -8.11 36.97 -18.58
CA ASP A 441 -6.86 37.11 -17.82
C ASP A 441 -7.14 37.32 -16.31
N ALA A 442 -8.35 37.78 -15.95
CA ALA A 442 -8.77 37.95 -14.56
C ALA A 442 -9.27 36.65 -13.91
N ASP A 443 -9.72 35.69 -14.70
CA ASP A 443 -10.19 34.37 -14.24
C ASP A 443 -9.58 33.26 -15.13
N PRO A 444 -8.39 32.75 -14.77
CA PRO A 444 -7.74 31.67 -15.53
C PRO A 444 -8.56 30.36 -15.50
N ASP A 445 -9.50 30.21 -14.56
CA ASP A 445 -10.37 29.05 -14.42
C ASP A 445 -11.68 29.19 -15.23
N ILE A 446 -11.83 30.28 -16.00
CA ILE A 446 -13.02 30.51 -16.82
C ILE A 446 -13.24 29.37 -17.83
N GLY A 447 -14.49 28.89 -17.87
CA GLY A 447 -14.88 27.76 -18.70
C GLY A 447 -14.46 26.39 -18.14
N MET A 448 -13.82 26.33 -16.97
CA MET A 448 -13.49 25.07 -16.26
C MET A 448 -14.42 24.83 -15.06
N ARG A 449 -15.66 25.33 -15.12
CA ARG A 449 -16.64 25.19 -14.04
C ARG A 449 -18.00 24.77 -14.58
N TYR A 450 -18.75 24.05 -13.76
CA TYR A 450 -20.15 23.68 -14.02
C TYR A 450 -20.99 23.86 -12.75
N TYR A 451 -22.31 23.86 -12.89
CA TYR A 451 -23.24 24.13 -11.79
C TYR A 451 -24.11 22.91 -11.47
N SER A 452 -24.35 22.69 -10.17
CA SER A 452 -25.32 21.72 -9.66
C SER A 452 -26.74 22.28 -9.74
N VAL A 453 -27.68 21.50 -10.30
CA VAL A 453 -29.08 21.88 -10.43
C VAL A 453 -30.02 20.73 -10.09
N ALA A 454 -31.23 21.07 -9.63
CA ALA A 454 -32.33 20.12 -9.45
C ALA A 454 -33.38 20.38 -10.53
N VAL A 455 -33.77 19.35 -11.27
CA VAL A 455 -34.65 19.46 -12.44
C VAL A 455 -35.92 18.66 -12.20
N ALA A 456 -37.06 19.25 -12.53
CA ALA A 456 -38.35 18.58 -12.55
C ALA A 456 -39.09 18.87 -13.86
N LYS A 457 -40.06 18.02 -14.20
CA LYS A 457 -40.97 18.29 -15.32
C LYS A 457 -41.74 19.58 -15.10
N ARG A 458 -41.92 20.34 -16.17
CA ARG A 458 -42.76 21.55 -16.17
C ARG A 458 -44.20 21.17 -15.83
N GLY A 459 -44.82 21.97 -14.96
CA GLY A 459 -46.18 21.71 -14.48
C GLY A 459 -46.28 20.82 -13.23
N SER A 460 -45.18 20.22 -12.75
CA SER A 460 -45.12 19.57 -11.44
C SER A 460 -45.54 20.52 -10.33
N GLN A 461 -46.30 20.07 -9.33
CA GLN A 461 -46.88 20.93 -8.28
C GLN A 461 -46.06 20.91 -6.97
N PHE A 462 -44.73 21.03 -7.07
CA PHE A 462 -43.85 21.06 -5.90
C PHE A 462 -42.59 21.92 -6.13
N ASN A 463 -41.99 22.41 -5.04
CA ASN A 463 -40.69 23.10 -5.03
C ASN A 463 -39.67 22.34 -4.15
N VAL A 464 -38.48 22.92 -3.97
CA VAL A 464 -37.37 22.28 -3.21
C VAL A 464 -37.73 21.94 -1.76
N PHE A 465 -38.60 22.72 -1.11
CA PHE A 465 -39.02 22.48 0.29
C PHE A 465 -40.06 21.36 0.41
N GLN A 466 -40.58 20.86 -0.71
CA GLN A 466 -41.62 19.84 -0.79
C GLN A 466 -41.09 18.53 -1.42
N LEU A 467 -39.78 18.31 -1.33
CA LEU A 467 -39.10 17.12 -1.85
C LEU A 467 -39.24 15.89 -0.96
N GLN A 468 -39.68 16.06 0.30
CA GLN A 468 -39.97 14.93 1.18
C GLN A 468 -41.02 14.01 0.54
N ASP A 469 -40.79 12.70 0.62
CA ASP A 469 -41.62 11.66 0.01
C ASP A 469 -41.76 11.74 -1.53
N LYS A 470 -40.89 12.49 -2.21
CA LYS A 470 -40.75 12.42 -3.67
C LYS A 470 -39.81 11.31 -4.10
N ARG A 471 -39.94 10.90 -5.36
CA ARG A 471 -39.07 9.93 -6.02
C ARG A 471 -37.89 10.66 -6.66
N ALA A 472 -36.66 10.30 -6.31
CA ALA A 472 -35.48 11.06 -6.72
C ALA A 472 -34.49 10.25 -7.58
N CYS A 473 -33.97 10.87 -8.62
CA CYS A 473 -33.00 10.29 -9.54
C CYS A 473 -31.63 10.96 -9.36
N PHE A 474 -30.61 10.16 -9.06
CA PHE A 474 -29.24 10.62 -8.86
C PHE A 474 -28.30 9.96 -9.87
N PRO A 475 -27.27 10.66 -10.37
CA PRO A 475 -26.33 10.09 -11.33
C PRO A 475 -25.42 9.03 -10.68
N GLY A 476 -25.14 9.18 -9.40
CA GLY A 476 -24.32 8.28 -8.62
C GLY A 476 -23.93 8.90 -7.29
N VAL A 477 -23.74 8.07 -6.27
CA VAL A 477 -23.23 8.51 -4.97
C VAL A 477 -21.81 9.07 -5.12
N GLY A 478 -21.51 10.13 -4.38
CA GLY A 478 -20.20 10.79 -4.41
C GLY A 478 -19.98 11.79 -5.57
N THR A 479 -20.89 11.86 -6.55
CA THR A 479 -20.84 12.88 -7.61
C THR A 479 -21.07 14.29 -7.05
N ALA A 480 -20.34 15.29 -7.55
CA ALA A 480 -20.40 16.65 -7.02
C ALA A 480 -21.76 17.32 -7.31
N ALA A 481 -22.16 17.44 -8.59
CA ALA A 481 -23.40 18.12 -8.93
C ALA A 481 -24.66 17.33 -8.59
N GLY A 482 -24.57 15.99 -8.67
CA GLY A 482 -25.70 15.11 -8.48
C GLY A 482 -25.98 14.80 -7.01
N TRP A 483 -24.95 14.63 -6.19
CA TRP A 483 -25.08 14.13 -4.84
C TRP A 483 -24.56 15.11 -3.78
N LEU A 484 -23.26 15.46 -3.82
CA LEU A 484 -22.62 16.18 -2.72
C LEU A 484 -23.24 17.56 -2.48
N TYR A 485 -23.32 18.40 -3.51
CA TYR A 485 -23.87 19.76 -3.40
C TYR A 485 -25.35 19.80 -2.99
N PRO A 486 -26.28 19.10 -3.69
CA PRO A 486 -27.69 19.19 -3.31
C PRO A 486 -27.94 18.62 -1.92
N ILE A 487 -27.36 17.46 -1.57
CA ILE A 487 -27.55 16.88 -0.23
C ILE A 487 -26.89 17.76 0.84
N GLY A 488 -25.70 18.30 0.58
CA GLY A 488 -25.00 19.22 1.49
C GLY A 488 -25.82 20.47 1.80
N VAL A 489 -26.45 21.07 0.77
CA VAL A 489 -27.37 22.19 0.95
C VAL A 489 -28.62 21.78 1.74
N PHE A 490 -29.15 20.58 1.52
CA PHE A 490 -30.36 20.12 2.21
C PHE A 490 -30.16 19.87 3.71
N VAL A 491 -28.99 19.39 4.11
CA VAL A 491 -28.65 19.12 5.52
C VAL A 491 -28.07 20.32 6.25
N LYS A 492 -27.64 21.36 5.52
CA LYS A 492 -27.10 22.60 6.11
C LYS A 492 -28.10 23.16 7.12
N ASN A 493 -27.64 23.38 8.36
CA ASN A 493 -28.47 23.89 9.44
C ASN A 493 -28.01 25.30 9.83
N ASN A 494 -28.58 26.33 9.19
CA ASN A 494 -28.22 27.74 9.42
C ASN A 494 -29.38 28.56 10.03
N GLY A 495 -30.40 27.91 10.58
CA GLY A 495 -31.57 28.56 11.17
C GLY A 495 -32.59 29.14 10.18
N GLN A 496 -32.30 29.15 8.86
CA GLN A 496 -33.24 29.60 7.81
C GLN A 496 -33.76 28.45 6.94
N THR A 497 -32.93 27.43 6.68
CA THR A 497 -33.28 26.25 5.89
C THR A 497 -32.71 25.02 6.57
N ASN A 498 -33.54 24.00 6.82
CA ASN A 498 -33.13 22.65 7.18
C ASN A 498 -34.12 21.71 6.50
N ILE A 499 -33.80 21.33 5.26
CA ILE A 499 -34.71 20.53 4.42
C ILE A 499 -34.65 19.07 4.87
N MET A 500 -33.45 18.56 5.14
CA MET A 500 -33.20 17.18 5.52
C MET A 500 -32.56 17.11 6.91
N LYS A 501 -33.32 16.57 7.87
CA LYS A 501 -32.84 16.42 9.25
C LYS A 501 -31.91 15.21 9.39
N VAL A 502 -30.66 15.45 9.74
CA VAL A 502 -29.71 14.40 10.12
C VAL A 502 -30.06 13.87 11.52
N THR A 503 -30.25 12.56 11.64
CA THR A 503 -30.53 11.88 12.92
C THR A 503 -29.44 10.89 13.33
N GLU A 504 -28.60 10.46 12.39
CA GLU A 504 -27.51 9.52 12.61
C GLU A 504 -26.21 10.09 12.03
N CYS A 505 -25.07 9.71 12.59
CA CYS A 505 -23.78 10.21 12.14
C CYS A 505 -23.13 9.20 11.20
N ASN A 506 -22.31 9.69 10.26
CA ASN A 506 -21.68 8.86 9.22
C ASN A 506 -22.70 8.04 8.40
N ALA A 507 -23.92 8.53 8.25
CA ALA A 507 -25.05 7.78 7.67
C ALA A 507 -25.84 8.63 6.66
N ILE A 508 -25.17 9.52 5.93
CA ILE A 508 -25.83 10.50 5.04
C ILE A 508 -26.69 9.85 3.96
N VAL A 509 -26.27 8.70 3.41
CA VAL A 509 -27.05 7.91 2.44
C VAL A 509 -28.36 7.45 3.07
N LYS A 510 -28.31 6.95 4.30
CA LYS A 510 -29.50 6.54 5.06
C LYS A 510 -30.40 7.74 5.38
N THR A 511 -29.83 8.88 5.78
CA THR A 511 -30.60 10.12 5.99
C THR A 511 -31.38 10.53 4.74
N ALA A 512 -30.74 10.51 3.56
CA ALA A 512 -31.42 10.80 2.29
C ALA A 512 -32.51 9.76 1.98
N THR A 513 -32.24 8.49 2.29
CA THR A 513 -33.18 7.38 2.13
C THR A 513 -34.43 7.54 2.99
N ASP A 514 -34.30 8.10 4.19
CA ASP A 514 -35.41 8.37 5.10
C ASP A 514 -36.22 9.60 4.68
N PHE A 515 -35.64 10.50 3.88
CA PHE A 515 -36.27 11.71 3.38
C PHE A 515 -37.06 11.49 2.07
N PHE A 516 -36.49 10.77 1.10
CA PHE A 516 -37.15 10.46 -0.17
C PHE A 516 -38.00 9.20 -0.07
N LYS A 517 -39.07 9.12 -0.86
CA LYS A 517 -39.94 7.93 -0.87
C LYS A 517 -39.21 6.71 -1.43
N SER A 518 -38.54 6.90 -2.56
CA SER A 518 -37.73 5.91 -3.26
C SER A 518 -36.71 6.65 -4.14
N MET A 519 -35.60 5.99 -4.45
CA MET A 519 -34.53 6.62 -5.23
C MET A 519 -33.96 5.68 -6.29
N CYS A 520 -33.25 6.26 -7.26
CA CYS A 520 -32.15 5.58 -7.91
C CYS A 520 -30.86 6.32 -7.56
N LEU A 521 -30.00 5.68 -6.77
CA LEU A 521 -28.68 6.19 -6.39
C LEU A 521 -27.60 5.13 -6.69
N PRO A 522 -27.10 5.08 -7.93
CA PRO A 522 -26.06 4.16 -8.35
C PRO A 522 -24.82 4.25 -7.46
N GLY A 523 -24.24 3.10 -7.11
CA GLY A 523 -23.06 2.98 -6.25
C GLY A 523 -23.33 3.05 -4.75
N ALA A 524 -24.56 3.33 -4.29
CA ALA A 524 -24.85 3.45 -2.85
C ALA A 524 -24.79 2.15 -2.06
N LEU A 525 -24.71 1.01 -2.75
CA LEU A 525 -24.58 -0.32 -2.14
C LEU A 525 -23.15 -0.85 -2.15
N THR A 526 -22.18 -0.08 -2.67
CA THR A 526 -20.77 -0.46 -2.61
C THR A 526 -20.28 -0.48 -1.16
N SER A 527 -19.25 -1.28 -0.88
CA SER A 527 -18.69 -1.40 0.48
C SER A 527 -18.21 -0.05 1.04
N PHE A 528 -17.82 0.89 0.20
CA PHE A 528 -17.40 2.23 0.61
C PHE A 528 -18.56 3.03 1.27
N TYR A 529 -19.75 3.01 0.66
CA TYR A 529 -20.93 3.74 1.16
C TYR A 529 -21.92 2.88 1.95
N ASN A 530 -21.70 1.57 1.99
CA ASN A 530 -22.51 0.59 2.70
C ASN A 530 -21.65 -0.51 3.37
N PRO A 531 -20.66 -0.16 4.22
CA PRO A 531 -19.73 -1.13 4.77
C PRO A 531 -20.41 -2.21 5.63
N PHE A 532 -21.61 -1.93 6.15
CA PHE A 532 -22.37 -2.86 6.98
C PHE A 532 -23.50 -3.58 6.25
N GLY A 533 -23.67 -3.35 4.94
CA GLY A 533 -24.76 -3.96 4.17
C GLY A 533 -26.17 -3.57 4.65
N ASN A 534 -26.31 -2.46 5.39
CA ASN A 534 -27.54 -2.07 6.07
C ASN A 534 -28.28 -0.88 5.41
N ASN A 535 -27.75 -0.35 4.31
CA ASN A 535 -28.47 0.62 3.48
C ASN A 535 -29.78 0.00 2.95
N PRO A 536 -30.94 0.67 3.11
CA PRO A 536 -32.23 0.12 2.68
C PRO A 536 -32.34 -0.11 1.16
N ALA A 537 -33.02 -1.18 0.75
CA ALA A 537 -33.20 -1.52 -0.68
C ALA A 537 -33.90 -0.41 -1.51
N ARG A 538 -34.71 0.45 -0.87
CA ARG A 538 -35.43 1.56 -1.53
C ARG A 538 -34.53 2.63 -2.16
N ILE A 539 -33.24 2.65 -1.81
CA ILE A 539 -32.21 3.50 -2.45
C ILE A 539 -32.04 3.20 -3.94
N CYS A 540 -32.33 1.96 -4.33
CA CYS A 540 -32.13 1.44 -5.66
C CYS A 540 -33.45 1.02 -6.33
N GLU A 541 -34.59 1.35 -5.73
CA GLU A 541 -35.91 0.90 -6.19
C GLU A 541 -36.24 1.41 -7.58
N LEU A 542 -35.90 2.67 -7.86
CA LEU A 542 -36.18 3.31 -9.15
C LEU A 542 -35.14 2.94 -10.23
N CYS A 543 -34.02 2.33 -9.86
CA CYS A 543 -32.98 1.96 -10.81
C CYS A 543 -33.48 0.88 -11.78
N SER A 544 -33.02 0.96 -13.02
CA SER A 544 -33.59 0.20 -14.14
C SER A 544 -32.78 -1.02 -14.55
N GLY A 545 -31.57 -1.18 -14.01
CA GLY A 545 -30.70 -2.32 -14.28
C GLY A 545 -31.28 -3.63 -13.77
N PHE A 546 -30.76 -4.74 -14.32
CA PHE A 546 -31.14 -6.10 -13.94
C PHE A 546 -30.00 -6.78 -13.18
N LEU A 547 -30.36 -7.62 -12.20
CA LEU A 547 -29.42 -8.41 -11.40
C LEU A 547 -28.29 -7.53 -10.80
N GLU A 548 -27.04 -7.91 -11.03
CA GLU A 548 -25.83 -7.26 -10.50
C GLU A 548 -25.58 -5.86 -11.09
N LYS A 549 -26.19 -5.54 -12.25
CA LYS A 549 -26.11 -4.20 -12.85
C LYS A 549 -27.11 -3.21 -12.24
N LYS A 550 -28.06 -3.69 -11.44
CA LYS A 550 -29.03 -2.80 -10.79
C LYS A 550 -28.32 -1.96 -9.73
N CYS A 551 -28.43 -0.64 -9.83
CA CYS A 551 -27.82 0.31 -8.90
C CYS A 551 -26.28 0.30 -8.90
N SER A 552 -25.64 -0.24 -9.95
CA SER A 552 -24.20 -0.09 -10.18
C SER A 552 -23.92 1.06 -11.15
N THR A 553 -22.65 1.35 -11.42
CA THR A 553 -22.23 2.34 -12.44
C THR A 553 -22.68 1.98 -13.87
N ASP A 554 -23.01 0.71 -14.09
CA ASP A 554 -23.56 0.17 -15.33
C ASP A 554 -25.09 0.23 -15.41
N ASP A 555 -25.78 0.70 -14.36
CA ASP A 555 -27.24 0.87 -14.42
C ASP A 555 -27.61 1.84 -15.55
N PRO A 556 -28.67 1.59 -16.34
CA PRO A 556 -29.08 2.54 -17.38
C PRO A 556 -29.48 3.93 -16.83
N PHE A 557 -29.81 4.03 -15.53
CA PHE A 557 -30.05 5.29 -14.84
C PHE A 557 -28.81 5.87 -14.11
N ALA A 558 -27.63 5.25 -14.27
CA ALA A 558 -26.37 5.83 -13.83
C ALA A 558 -25.83 6.91 -14.77
N GLY A 559 -25.04 7.82 -14.21
CA GLY A 559 -24.56 9.02 -14.88
C GLY A 559 -25.61 10.13 -14.96
N TYR A 560 -25.17 11.35 -15.31
CA TYR A 560 -26.06 12.50 -15.41
C TYR A 560 -27.15 12.31 -16.46
N ASP A 561 -26.86 11.66 -17.58
CA ASP A 561 -27.85 11.31 -18.59
C ASP A 561 -28.85 10.25 -18.09
N GLY A 562 -28.37 9.24 -17.34
CA GLY A 562 -29.21 8.22 -16.73
C GLY A 562 -30.18 8.79 -15.69
N ALA A 563 -29.70 9.69 -14.82
CA ALA A 563 -30.53 10.37 -13.84
C ALA A 563 -31.61 11.25 -14.51
N PHE A 564 -31.27 11.91 -15.62
CA PHE A 564 -32.26 12.62 -16.42
C PHE A 564 -33.30 11.68 -17.03
N LYS A 565 -32.87 10.53 -17.60
CA LYS A 565 -33.77 9.50 -18.16
C LYS A 565 -34.71 8.92 -17.10
N CYS A 566 -34.22 8.70 -15.88
CA CYS A 566 -35.02 8.24 -14.74
C CYS A 566 -36.20 9.20 -14.46
N MET A 567 -35.96 10.52 -14.46
CA MET A 567 -37.01 11.51 -14.23
C MET A 567 -37.87 11.75 -15.48
N SER A 568 -37.27 11.78 -16.68
CA SER A 568 -38.01 12.02 -17.93
C SER A 568 -38.96 10.86 -18.28
N SER A 569 -38.63 9.62 -17.90
CA SER A 569 -39.47 8.42 -18.07
C SER A 569 -40.54 8.21 -16.98
N ASP A 570 -40.78 9.21 -16.12
CA ASP A 570 -41.73 9.15 -15.00
C ASP A 570 -41.39 8.13 -13.91
N ALA A 571 -40.19 7.54 -13.90
CA ALA A 571 -39.72 6.69 -12.81
C ALA A 571 -39.44 7.51 -11.54
N GLY A 572 -38.85 8.71 -11.69
CA GLY A 572 -38.69 9.70 -10.62
C GLY A 572 -39.42 11.01 -10.87
N ASP A 573 -39.60 11.81 -9.82
CA ASP A 573 -40.26 13.12 -9.86
C ASP A 573 -39.23 14.26 -10.06
N VAL A 574 -38.00 14.06 -9.57
CA VAL A 574 -36.91 15.04 -9.61
C VAL A 574 -35.58 14.35 -9.97
N ALA A 575 -34.72 15.03 -10.72
CA ALA A 575 -33.35 14.61 -10.98
C ALA A 575 -32.34 15.68 -10.57
N PHE A 576 -31.21 15.26 -10.00
CA PHE A 576 -30.10 16.14 -9.62
C PHE A 576 -28.96 16.02 -10.62
N LEU A 577 -28.68 17.11 -11.34
CA LEU A 577 -27.94 17.10 -12.58
C LEU A 577 -26.89 18.21 -12.64
N ARG A 578 -26.00 18.14 -13.63
CA ARG A 578 -25.28 19.32 -14.12
C ARG A 578 -26.21 20.20 -14.94
N HIS A 579 -25.99 21.51 -14.90
CA HIS A 579 -26.79 22.48 -15.66
C HIS A 579 -26.85 22.22 -17.18
N ASP A 580 -25.80 21.65 -17.78
CA ASP A 580 -25.70 21.36 -19.22
C ASP A 580 -26.43 20.07 -19.65
N THR A 581 -26.81 19.21 -18.70
CA THR A 581 -27.36 17.88 -18.98
C THR A 581 -28.62 17.91 -19.86
N VAL A 582 -29.60 18.77 -19.54
CA VAL A 582 -30.88 18.83 -20.28
C VAL A 582 -30.65 19.24 -21.74
N SER A 583 -29.75 20.19 -21.97
CA SER A 583 -29.37 20.65 -23.30
C SER A 583 -28.64 19.55 -24.09
N LEU A 584 -27.68 18.86 -23.46
CA LEU A 584 -26.97 17.72 -24.06
C LEU A 584 -27.93 16.58 -24.43
N MET A 585 -28.92 16.32 -23.58
CA MET A 585 -29.94 15.30 -23.84
C MET A 585 -30.91 15.70 -24.94
N ALA A 586 -31.21 16.99 -25.12
CA ALA A 586 -32.06 17.47 -26.21
C ALA A 586 -31.39 17.38 -27.59
N MET A 587 -30.06 17.33 -27.65
CA MET A 587 -29.33 17.16 -28.91
C MET A 587 -29.61 15.77 -29.52
N ASN A 588 -30.16 15.76 -30.73
CA ASN A 588 -30.49 14.55 -31.50
C ASN A 588 -31.55 13.64 -30.84
N SER A 589 -32.41 14.18 -29.98
CA SER A 589 -33.51 13.43 -29.34
C SER A 589 -34.87 14.14 -29.44
N THR A 590 -35.91 13.49 -28.91
CA THR A 590 -37.26 14.07 -28.79
C THR A 590 -37.41 14.97 -27.57
N TYR A 591 -36.39 15.09 -26.71
CA TYR A 591 -36.48 15.95 -25.53
C TYR A 591 -36.49 17.43 -25.93
N ARG A 592 -37.22 18.22 -25.15
CA ARG A 592 -37.36 19.67 -25.33
C ARG A 592 -37.08 20.37 -24.01
N PRO A 593 -36.06 21.25 -23.91
CA PRO A 593 -35.71 21.94 -22.68
C PRO A 593 -36.90 22.67 -22.04
N GLU A 594 -37.81 23.21 -22.84
CA GLU A 594 -39.01 23.92 -22.38
C GLU A 594 -40.00 23.06 -21.57
N ASN A 595 -39.87 21.73 -21.62
CA ASN A 595 -40.68 20.78 -20.86
C ASN A 595 -40.17 20.55 -19.44
N TYR A 596 -39.08 21.20 -19.05
CA TYR A 596 -38.43 21.03 -17.75
C TYR A 596 -38.17 22.38 -17.09
N GLU A 597 -38.08 22.38 -15.77
CA GLU A 597 -37.84 23.57 -14.94
C GLU A 597 -36.83 23.23 -13.83
N LEU A 598 -36.06 24.22 -13.40
CA LEU A 598 -35.16 24.11 -12.25
C LEU A 598 -35.92 24.36 -10.95
N LEU A 599 -35.54 23.63 -9.90
CA LEU A 599 -35.99 23.88 -8.53
C LEU A 599 -34.88 24.62 -7.78
N CYS A 600 -35.11 25.89 -7.47
CA CYS A 600 -34.10 26.75 -6.88
C CYS A 600 -34.02 26.57 -5.36
N PRO A 601 -32.83 26.76 -4.74
CA PRO A 601 -32.68 26.65 -3.28
C PRO A 601 -33.60 27.57 -2.47
N ASN A 602 -34.04 28.69 -3.06
CA ASN A 602 -34.98 29.63 -2.45
C ASN A 602 -36.47 29.28 -2.64
N GLY A 603 -36.78 28.12 -3.24
CA GLY A 603 -38.15 27.66 -3.49
C GLY A 603 -38.78 28.14 -4.80
N MET A 604 -38.11 29.00 -5.57
CA MET A 604 -38.57 29.40 -6.89
C MET A 604 -38.41 28.27 -7.92
N ARG A 605 -39.13 28.41 -9.04
CA ARG A 605 -38.99 27.56 -10.22
C ARG A 605 -38.72 28.45 -11.43
N VAL A 606 -37.70 28.09 -12.20
CA VAL A 606 -37.27 28.88 -13.37
C VAL A 606 -37.00 27.96 -14.56
N PRO A 607 -36.99 28.48 -15.80
CA PRO A 607 -36.56 27.73 -16.97
C PRO A 607 -35.13 27.18 -16.81
N VAL A 608 -34.83 26.04 -17.46
CA VAL A 608 -33.49 25.40 -17.41
C VAL A 608 -32.32 26.28 -17.88
N THR A 609 -32.62 27.33 -18.64
CA THR A 609 -31.63 28.32 -19.10
C THR A 609 -31.17 29.29 -18.01
N GLU A 610 -31.91 29.43 -16.91
CA GLU A 610 -31.62 30.36 -15.81
C GLU A 610 -30.79 29.72 -14.68
N TYR A 611 -29.89 28.79 -15.02
CA TYR A 611 -29.10 28.06 -14.03
C TYR A 611 -28.13 28.95 -13.23
N LEU A 612 -27.66 30.06 -13.78
CA LEU A 612 -26.74 30.97 -13.09
C LEU A 612 -27.35 31.61 -11.84
N SER A 613 -28.65 31.90 -11.86
CA SER A 613 -29.41 32.41 -10.70
C SER A 613 -30.05 31.29 -9.87
N CYS A 614 -30.12 30.08 -10.40
CA CYS A 614 -30.79 28.92 -9.81
C CYS A 614 -29.91 27.67 -9.84
N ASN A 615 -28.95 27.60 -8.92
CA ASN A 615 -28.06 26.46 -8.74
C ASN A 615 -27.74 26.23 -7.25
N TYR A 616 -27.20 25.06 -6.94
CA TYR A 616 -26.79 24.67 -5.58
C TYR A 616 -25.31 24.94 -5.29
N GLY A 617 -24.57 25.42 -6.29
CA GLY A 617 -23.15 25.75 -6.18
C GLY A 617 -22.43 25.62 -7.53
N SER A 618 -21.30 26.31 -7.61
CA SER A 618 -20.36 26.22 -8.73
C SER A 618 -19.27 25.20 -8.39
N ILE A 619 -18.90 24.37 -9.36
CA ILE A 619 -18.03 23.21 -9.16
C ILE A 619 -16.88 23.30 -10.16
N PRO A 620 -15.61 23.15 -9.74
CA PRO A 620 -14.46 22.97 -10.63
C PRO A 620 -14.67 21.79 -11.58
N SER A 621 -14.01 21.80 -12.73
CA SER A 621 -14.18 20.76 -13.73
C SER A 621 -13.64 19.39 -13.31
N ASN A 622 -14.06 18.37 -14.04
CA ASN A 622 -13.62 17.01 -13.86
C ASN A 622 -12.13 16.90 -14.21
N THR A 623 -11.43 15.96 -13.56
CA THR A 623 -9.98 15.82 -13.69
C THR A 623 -9.59 14.41 -14.10
N VAL A 624 -8.51 14.31 -14.87
CA VAL A 624 -7.75 13.07 -15.02
C VAL A 624 -6.82 12.96 -13.83
N MET A 625 -6.91 11.84 -13.13
CA MET A 625 -6.17 11.56 -11.90
C MET A 625 -5.20 10.40 -12.11
N THR A 626 -4.06 10.43 -11.42
CA THR A 626 -3.06 9.35 -11.37
C THR A 626 -2.52 9.18 -9.95
N SER A 627 -1.67 8.18 -9.68
CA SER A 627 -1.05 7.99 -8.37
C SER A 627 -0.07 9.12 -8.05
N SER A 628 -0.12 9.64 -6.82
CA SER A 628 0.81 10.67 -6.33
C SER A 628 2.23 10.15 -6.09
N LEU A 629 2.43 8.84 -6.20
CA LEU A 629 3.73 8.18 -6.11
C LEU A 629 4.49 8.18 -7.45
N LYS A 630 3.82 8.48 -8.57
CA LYS A 630 4.45 8.54 -9.90
C LYS A 630 5.38 9.76 -10.00
N THR A 631 6.53 9.58 -10.64
CA THR A 631 7.49 10.64 -10.93
C THR A 631 6.98 11.63 -11.98
N LYS A 632 7.57 12.82 -12.03
CA LYS A 632 7.21 13.85 -13.03
C LYS A 632 7.35 13.34 -14.47
N SER A 633 8.34 12.49 -14.75
CA SER A 633 8.58 11.91 -16.06
C SER A 633 7.50 10.91 -16.45
N GLU A 634 7.05 10.08 -15.52
CA GLU A 634 5.92 9.15 -15.73
C GLU A 634 4.61 9.90 -15.95
N VAL A 635 4.35 10.97 -15.19
CA VAL A 635 3.15 11.79 -15.38
C VAL A 635 3.13 12.50 -16.74
N ALA A 636 4.29 12.97 -17.22
CA ALA A 636 4.39 13.67 -18.50
C ALA A 636 3.98 12.76 -19.68
N VAL A 637 4.29 11.47 -19.61
CA VAL A 637 3.92 10.45 -20.60
C VAL A 637 2.40 10.39 -20.81
N TYR A 638 1.61 10.39 -19.73
CA TYR A 638 0.14 10.40 -19.80
C TYR A 638 -0.41 11.75 -20.29
N LYS A 639 0.16 12.86 -19.82
CA LYS A 639 -0.24 14.21 -20.25
C LYS A 639 -0.07 14.39 -21.76
N ASN A 640 1.10 14.02 -22.28
CA ASN A 640 1.43 14.15 -23.70
C ASN A 640 0.50 13.32 -24.57
N PHE A 641 0.20 12.08 -24.19
CA PHE A 641 -0.78 11.25 -24.89
C PHE A 641 -2.14 11.93 -25.00
N LEU A 642 -2.67 12.39 -23.86
CA LEU A 642 -4.02 12.96 -23.80
C LEU A 642 -4.10 14.29 -24.54
N LEU A 643 -3.11 15.18 -24.38
CA LEU A 643 -3.06 16.45 -25.11
C LEU A 643 -2.95 16.24 -26.62
N LYS A 644 -2.15 15.26 -27.07
CA LYS A 644 -2.06 14.91 -28.50
C LYS A 644 -3.35 14.30 -29.03
N ALA A 645 -3.99 13.43 -28.24
CA ALA A 645 -5.29 12.89 -28.59
C ALA A 645 -6.33 14.01 -28.76
N VAL A 646 -6.31 15.04 -27.92
CA VAL A 646 -7.18 16.24 -28.07
C VAL A 646 -6.84 17.01 -29.35
N GLU A 647 -5.57 17.22 -29.68
CA GLU A 647 -5.15 17.90 -30.91
C GLU A 647 -5.72 17.22 -32.17
N TRP A 648 -5.78 15.88 -32.18
CA TRP A 648 -6.23 15.13 -33.34
C TRP A 648 -7.73 14.85 -33.37
N PHE A 649 -8.27 14.45 -32.23
CA PHE A 649 -9.61 13.87 -32.11
C PHE A 649 -10.56 14.76 -31.31
N GLY A 650 -10.09 15.90 -30.79
CA GLY A 650 -10.92 16.89 -30.12
C GLY A 650 -11.81 17.66 -31.10
N PRO A 651 -12.62 18.62 -30.61
CA PRO A 651 -13.64 19.30 -31.39
C PRO A 651 -13.10 20.09 -32.58
N SER A 652 -11.88 20.63 -32.44
CA SER A 652 -11.13 21.36 -33.46
C SER A 652 -10.07 20.48 -34.17
N GLY A 653 -10.03 19.18 -33.87
CA GLY A 653 -9.00 18.28 -34.36
C GLY A 653 -9.21 17.85 -35.81
N GLN A 654 -8.10 17.76 -36.56
CA GLN A 654 -8.14 17.42 -37.98
C GLN A 654 -8.69 16.00 -38.26
N TYR A 655 -8.61 15.10 -37.28
CA TYR A 655 -8.99 13.70 -37.40
C TYR A 655 -10.24 13.32 -36.60
N LYS A 656 -11.02 14.32 -36.16
CA LYS A 656 -12.29 14.13 -35.45
C LYS A 656 -13.26 13.16 -36.14
N SER A 657 -13.28 13.14 -37.47
CA SER A 657 -14.16 12.24 -38.24
C SER A 657 -13.80 10.77 -38.10
N GLN A 658 -12.55 10.45 -37.75
CA GLN A 658 -12.09 9.08 -37.51
C GLN A 658 -12.38 8.63 -36.08
N PHE A 659 -12.25 9.55 -35.13
CA PHE A 659 -12.60 9.35 -33.73
C PHE A 659 -12.90 10.71 -33.09
N ASP A 660 -14.01 10.79 -32.37
CA ASP A 660 -14.44 12.02 -31.69
C ASP A 660 -14.30 11.81 -30.18
N MET A 661 -13.25 12.40 -29.61
CA MET A 661 -12.81 12.14 -28.23
C MET A 661 -13.89 12.49 -27.20
N PHE A 662 -14.64 13.56 -27.44
CA PHE A 662 -15.67 14.07 -26.53
C PHE A 662 -17.09 13.78 -27.02
N ASN A 663 -17.27 12.80 -27.91
CA ASN A 663 -18.60 12.33 -28.30
C ASN A 663 -18.78 10.88 -27.88
N SER A 664 -19.87 10.61 -27.16
CA SER A 664 -20.17 9.27 -26.66
C SER A 664 -21.17 8.50 -27.54
N GLN A 665 -21.83 9.17 -28.48
CA GLN A 665 -22.94 8.60 -29.26
C GLN A 665 -22.57 7.29 -30.02
N PRO A 666 -21.37 7.13 -30.61
CA PRO A 666 -21.04 5.89 -31.34
C PRO A 666 -20.90 4.64 -30.45
N TRP A 667 -20.62 4.82 -29.16
CA TRP A 667 -20.36 3.74 -28.20
C TRP A 667 -21.48 3.53 -27.18
N GLY A 668 -22.39 4.49 -27.05
CA GLY A 668 -23.51 4.41 -26.13
C GLY A 668 -24.65 3.53 -26.65
N TYR A 669 -24.90 2.40 -25.97
CA TYR A 669 -26.23 1.79 -25.98
C TYR A 669 -27.17 2.64 -25.10
N PHE A 670 -28.46 2.73 -25.44
CA PHE A 670 -29.44 3.54 -24.69
C PHE A 670 -29.10 5.03 -24.56
N ASP A 671 -28.51 5.63 -25.59
CA ASP A 671 -28.12 7.06 -25.61
C ASP A 671 -27.21 7.49 -24.45
N ARG A 672 -26.27 6.63 -24.02
CA ARG A 672 -25.30 6.97 -22.96
C ARG A 672 -24.42 8.15 -23.37
N LYS A 673 -24.11 9.01 -22.39
CA LYS A 673 -23.29 10.22 -22.54
C LYS A 673 -22.10 10.18 -21.59
N ASN A 674 -21.11 11.04 -21.83
CA ASN A 674 -19.97 11.27 -20.95
C ASN A 674 -19.08 10.03 -20.73
N LEU A 675 -18.84 9.23 -21.77
CA LEU A 675 -17.95 8.07 -21.72
C LEU A 675 -16.49 8.54 -21.78
N LEU A 676 -15.68 8.17 -20.78
CA LEU A 676 -14.30 8.63 -20.52
C LEU A 676 -14.17 10.11 -20.15
N PHE A 677 -14.85 10.99 -20.88
CA PHE A 677 -14.86 12.43 -20.65
C PHE A 677 -16.27 12.97 -20.83
N THR A 678 -16.55 14.13 -20.23
CA THR A 678 -17.83 14.82 -20.46
C THR A 678 -17.98 15.23 -21.93
N ASP A 679 -19.18 15.02 -22.51
CA ASP A 679 -19.45 15.33 -23.91
C ASP A 679 -19.42 16.84 -24.24
N SER A 680 -19.55 17.71 -23.23
CA SER A 680 -19.43 19.17 -23.39
C SER A 680 -17.98 19.68 -23.38
N THR A 681 -17.01 18.81 -23.15
CA THR A 681 -15.58 19.17 -23.11
C THR A 681 -15.11 19.73 -24.45
N GLN A 682 -14.42 20.86 -24.41
CA GLN A 682 -13.83 21.52 -25.57
C GLN A 682 -12.34 21.18 -25.72
N THR A 683 -11.62 21.09 -24.61
CA THR A 683 -10.19 20.71 -24.56
C THR A 683 -9.83 20.20 -23.17
N LEU A 684 -8.65 19.61 -23.04
CA LEU A 684 -8.00 19.34 -21.75
C LEU A 684 -6.94 20.40 -21.47
N VAL A 685 -6.75 20.72 -20.19
CA VAL A 685 -5.77 21.72 -19.72
C VAL A 685 -4.90 21.10 -18.64
N ASP A 686 -3.61 21.41 -18.65
CA ASP A 686 -2.69 21.02 -17.57
C ASP A 686 -3.05 21.78 -16.28
N VAL A 687 -3.23 21.04 -15.19
CA VAL A 687 -3.51 21.62 -13.86
C VAL A 687 -2.31 22.35 -13.26
N GLY A 688 -1.11 22.19 -13.84
CA GLY A 688 0.10 22.89 -13.45
C GLY A 688 0.51 22.62 -12.01
N GLU A 689 0.60 23.68 -11.21
CA GLU A 689 0.95 23.62 -9.79
C GLU A 689 -0.22 23.17 -8.89
N LYS A 690 -1.47 23.17 -9.38
CA LYS A 690 -2.64 22.62 -8.66
C LYS A 690 -2.65 21.09 -8.72
N ASN A 691 -1.52 20.47 -8.42
CA ASN A 691 -1.28 19.03 -8.54
C ASN A 691 -1.70 18.25 -7.28
N THR A 692 -2.40 18.89 -6.35
CA THR A 692 -3.10 18.20 -5.26
C THR A 692 -4.59 18.46 -5.42
N TYR A 693 -5.41 17.46 -5.13
CA TYR A 693 -6.86 17.67 -5.19
C TYR A 693 -7.32 18.77 -4.22
N TYR A 694 -6.64 18.95 -3.08
CA TYR A 694 -6.95 20.00 -2.10
C TYR A 694 -6.82 21.40 -2.69
N SER A 695 -5.88 21.59 -3.62
CA SER A 695 -5.69 22.85 -4.36
C SER A 695 -6.61 23.00 -5.57
N TRP A 696 -7.27 21.91 -5.99
CA TRP A 696 -8.20 21.90 -7.11
C TRP A 696 -9.63 22.30 -6.70
N VAL A 697 -10.08 21.81 -5.55
CA VAL A 697 -11.38 22.18 -4.98
C VAL A 697 -11.32 23.53 -4.26
N ASP A 698 -12.45 24.25 -4.21
CA ASP A 698 -12.56 25.56 -3.56
C ASP A 698 -13.21 25.47 -2.17
N ASN A 699 -13.26 26.61 -1.46
CA ASN A 699 -13.86 26.71 -0.13
C ASN A 699 -15.34 26.29 -0.12
N ASP A 700 -16.08 26.57 -1.18
CA ASP A 700 -17.49 26.17 -1.30
C ASP A 700 -17.62 24.64 -1.24
N PHE A 701 -16.71 23.90 -1.88
CA PHE A 701 -16.67 22.44 -1.78
C PHE A 701 -16.41 21.96 -0.35
N TYR A 702 -15.49 22.59 0.39
CA TYR A 702 -15.22 22.22 1.78
C TYR A 702 -16.42 22.49 2.70
N ASP A 703 -17.10 23.62 2.51
CA ASP A 703 -18.34 23.95 3.24
C ASP A 703 -19.41 22.86 3.01
N ILE A 704 -19.56 22.37 1.77
CA ILE A 704 -20.47 21.27 1.44
C ILE A 704 -20.06 19.98 2.15
N MET A 705 -18.78 19.63 2.15
CA MET A 705 -18.29 18.44 2.86
C MET A 705 -18.50 18.53 4.37
N GLU A 706 -18.32 19.71 4.96
CA GLU A 706 -18.62 19.94 6.37
C GLU A 706 -20.11 19.73 6.68
N ASN A 707 -21.00 20.24 5.83
CA ASN A 707 -22.45 20.02 5.97
C ASN A 707 -22.80 18.52 5.87
N LEU A 708 -22.21 17.78 4.93
CA LEU A 708 -22.44 16.34 4.78
C LEU A 708 -21.95 15.53 5.98
N ASN A 709 -20.94 16.05 6.69
CA ASN A 709 -20.43 15.50 7.95
C ASN A 709 -21.20 16.00 9.18
N ALA A 710 -22.37 16.63 9.01
CA ALA A 710 -23.22 17.02 10.11
C ALA A 710 -23.59 15.82 10.99
N CYS A 711 -23.57 16.02 12.30
CA CYS A 711 -23.85 14.99 13.30
C CYS A 711 -24.62 15.64 14.46
N PRO A 712 -25.74 15.03 14.93
CA PRO A 712 -26.53 15.58 16.04
C PRO A 712 -25.74 15.70 17.35
N LEU A 713 -24.73 14.84 17.51
CA LEU A 713 -23.82 14.87 18.64
C LEU A 713 -22.47 15.40 18.16
N ILE A 714 -21.89 16.37 18.85
CA ILE A 714 -20.60 16.95 18.41
C ILE A 714 -19.42 16.09 18.89
N THR A 715 -19.53 15.54 20.10
CA THR A 715 -18.43 14.84 20.78
C THR A 715 -18.93 13.60 21.50
N ALA A 716 -18.16 12.51 21.44
CA ALA A 716 -18.33 11.32 22.26
C ALA A 716 -17.12 11.16 23.20
N ARG A 717 -17.34 11.25 24.51
CA ARG A 717 -16.28 11.19 25.52
C ARG A 717 -16.10 9.77 26.05
N LEU A 718 -15.01 9.12 25.67
CA LEU A 718 -14.60 7.81 26.19
C LEU A 718 -13.79 8.00 27.48
N CYS A 719 -14.27 7.39 28.57
CA CYS A 719 -13.54 7.41 29.83
C CYS A 719 -12.60 6.21 29.95
N VAL A 720 -11.34 6.51 30.26
CA VAL A 720 -10.24 5.54 30.42
C VAL A 720 -9.61 5.65 31.81
N ILE A 721 -8.95 4.60 32.28
CA ILE A 721 -8.52 4.49 33.70
C ILE A 721 -7.01 4.63 33.92
N SER A 722 -6.21 4.69 32.86
CA SER A 722 -4.75 4.78 32.96
C SER A 722 -4.14 5.82 32.00
N LYS A 723 -2.83 6.10 32.15
CA LYS A 723 -2.13 6.97 31.19
C LYS A 723 -1.99 6.29 29.82
N GLN A 724 -1.80 4.98 29.81
CA GLN A 724 -1.59 4.18 28.62
C GLN A 724 -2.88 4.03 27.81
N GLU A 725 -4.01 3.80 28.47
CA GLU A 725 -5.31 3.80 27.81
C GLU A 725 -5.66 5.18 27.26
N LYS A 726 -5.30 6.26 27.98
CA LYS A 726 -5.46 7.62 27.46
C LYS A 726 -4.64 7.84 26.20
N ALA A 727 -3.38 7.42 26.18
CA ALA A 727 -2.56 7.52 24.98
C ALA A 727 -3.15 6.71 23.80
N LYS A 728 -3.62 5.47 24.04
CA LYS A 728 -4.31 4.67 23.01
C LYS A 728 -5.62 5.33 22.55
N CYS A 729 -6.39 5.92 23.46
CA CYS A 729 -7.61 6.65 23.12
C CYS A 729 -7.31 7.88 22.27
N GLU A 730 -6.25 8.64 22.56
CA GLU A 730 -5.83 9.79 21.76
C GLU A 730 -5.34 9.36 20.37
N MET A 731 -4.65 8.22 20.27
CA MET A 731 -4.34 7.60 18.96
C MET A 731 -5.61 7.20 18.21
N MET A 732 -6.59 6.59 18.90
CA MET A 732 -7.89 6.25 18.33
C MET A 732 -8.64 7.49 17.83
N MET A 733 -8.62 8.58 18.60
CA MET A 733 -9.20 9.87 18.23
C MET A 733 -8.54 10.41 16.94
N MET A 734 -7.21 10.39 16.86
CA MET A 734 -6.49 10.85 15.67
C MET A 734 -6.81 9.97 14.44
N ALA A 735 -6.83 8.65 14.62
CA ALA A 735 -7.18 7.71 13.55
C ALA A 735 -8.62 7.92 13.05
N PHE A 736 -9.58 8.12 13.96
CA PHE A 736 -10.98 8.37 13.62
C PHE A 736 -11.15 9.72 12.90
N ASN A 737 -10.47 10.77 13.38
CA ASN A 737 -10.47 12.08 12.72
C ASN A 737 -9.80 12.00 11.33
N ALA A 738 -8.76 11.18 11.15
CA ALA A 738 -8.13 10.95 9.85
C ALA A 738 -9.06 10.23 8.85
N LYS A 739 -10.18 9.67 9.30
CA LYS A 739 -11.26 9.13 8.46
C LYS A 739 -12.54 9.99 8.51
N ASP A 740 -12.45 11.19 9.07
CA ASP A 740 -13.56 12.15 9.22
C ASP A 740 -14.80 11.56 9.93
N LEU A 741 -14.57 10.59 10.84
CA LEU A 741 -15.64 9.97 11.61
C LEU A 741 -16.24 10.95 12.62
N ARG A 742 -17.57 10.99 12.68
CA ARG A 742 -18.35 11.79 13.63
C ARG A 742 -19.17 10.92 14.59
N PRO A 743 -19.47 11.36 15.82
CA PRO A 743 -18.94 12.56 16.48
C PRO A 743 -17.43 12.45 16.70
N SER A 744 -16.77 13.59 16.92
CA SER A 744 -15.36 13.55 17.29
C SER A 744 -15.21 12.85 18.64
N LEU A 745 -14.24 11.96 18.73
CA LEU A 745 -13.93 11.27 19.98
C LEU A 745 -13.16 12.20 20.92
N ASP A 746 -13.45 12.18 22.21
CA ASP A 746 -12.64 12.81 23.25
C ASP A 746 -12.31 11.80 24.36
N CYS A 747 -11.18 12.00 25.04
CA CYS A 747 -10.56 11.02 25.92
C CYS A 747 -10.44 11.56 27.35
N ILE A 748 -11.35 11.12 28.21
CA ILE A 748 -11.41 11.52 29.62
C ILE A 748 -10.68 10.49 30.47
N LYS A 749 -9.71 10.91 31.28
CA LYS A 749 -9.03 10.00 32.19
C LYS A 749 -9.60 10.08 33.61
N GLY A 750 -10.18 8.98 34.07
CA GLY A 750 -10.54 8.76 35.46
C GLY A 750 -9.36 8.29 36.32
N THR A 751 -9.55 8.27 37.63
CA THR A 751 -8.58 7.70 38.59
C THR A 751 -8.72 6.18 38.75
N GLY A 752 -9.76 5.60 38.15
CA GLY A 752 -10.14 4.19 38.21
C GLY A 752 -11.54 4.00 37.64
N ALA A 753 -11.99 2.75 37.52
CA ALA A 753 -13.28 2.42 36.92
C ALA A 753 -14.47 3.07 37.64
N ASP A 754 -14.47 3.07 38.99
CA ASP A 754 -15.53 3.69 39.81
C ASP A 754 -15.67 5.20 39.54
N HIS A 755 -14.55 5.91 39.39
CA HIS A 755 -14.56 7.33 39.05
C HIS A 755 -15.10 7.56 37.64
N CYS A 756 -14.68 6.77 36.64
CA CYS A 756 -15.25 6.87 35.29
C CYS A 756 -16.75 6.60 35.26
N MET A 757 -17.23 5.56 35.95
CA MET A 757 -18.67 5.29 36.07
C MET A 757 -19.44 6.48 36.66
N LYS A 758 -18.86 7.12 37.69
CA LYS A 758 -19.42 8.33 38.29
C LYS A 758 -19.47 9.51 37.31
N LEU A 759 -18.41 9.74 36.54
CA LEU A 759 -18.36 10.79 35.50
C LEU A 759 -19.43 10.53 34.43
N ILE A 760 -19.60 9.28 33.99
CA ILE A 760 -20.63 8.91 33.01
C ILE A 760 -22.04 9.15 33.55
N SER A 761 -22.29 8.73 34.80
CA SER A 761 -23.60 8.92 35.45
C SER A 761 -24.01 10.40 35.58
N ARG A 762 -23.04 11.32 35.63
CA ARG A 762 -23.23 12.77 35.70
C ARG A 762 -23.24 13.47 34.34
N GLY A 763 -22.80 12.79 33.29
CA GLY A 763 -22.65 13.36 31.95
C GLY A 763 -21.35 14.11 31.71
N ASP A 764 -20.34 13.92 32.55
CA ASP A 764 -18.97 14.45 32.37
C ASP A 764 -18.17 13.58 31.38
N ALA A 765 -18.54 12.31 31.24
CA ALA A 765 -18.11 11.38 30.20
C ALA A 765 -19.33 10.65 29.61
N ASP A 766 -19.18 9.94 28.49
CA ASP A 766 -20.32 9.33 27.79
C ASP A 766 -20.30 7.80 27.83
N MET A 767 -19.12 7.18 27.75
CA MET A 767 -19.00 5.72 27.69
C MET A 767 -17.67 5.21 28.23
N MET A 768 -17.61 3.93 28.61
CA MET A 768 -16.38 3.22 28.95
C MET A 768 -16.55 1.71 28.77
N MET A 769 -15.47 0.99 28.48
CA MET A 769 -15.46 -0.48 28.46
C MET A 769 -15.30 -1.04 29.88
N LEU A 770 -16.08 -2.05 30.24
CA LEU A 770 -16.08 -2.68 31.57
C LEU A 770 -16.11 -4.21 31.49
N ASP A 771 -15.41 -4.84 32.42
CA ASP A 771 -15.55 -6.27 32.72
C ASP A 771 -16.94 -6.58 33.32
N PRO A 772 -17.53 -7.77 33.13
CA PRO A 772 -18.84 -8.15 33.68
C PRO A 772 -19.05 -7.85 35.17
N GLY A 773 -18.01 -8.00 36.00
CA GLY A 773 -18.10 -7.67 37.42
C GLY A 773 -18.27 -6.16 37.67
N ASP A 774 -17.63 -5.33 36.86
CA ASP A 774 -17.80 -3.88 36.91
C ASP A 774 -19.10 -3.42 36.25
N VAL A 775 -19.60 -4.13 35.23
CA VAL A 775 -20.94 -3.88 34.65
C VAL A 775 -22.04 -4.04 35.71
N TYR A 776 -21.90 -5.00 36.62
CA TYR A 776 -22.81 -5.13 37.77
C TYR A 776 -22.79 -3.88 38.65
N LEU A 777 -21.59 -3.38 38.98
CA LEU A 777 -21.42 -2.18 39.79
C LEU A 777 -21.97 -0.94 39.06
N ALA A 778 -21.70 -0.82 37.76
CA ALA A 778 -22.17 0.24 36.88
C ALA A 778 -23.71 0.33 36.88
N GLY A 779 -24.39 -0.80 36.70
CA GLY A 779 -25.85 -0.87 36.73
C GLY A 779 -26.43 -0.61 38.13
N LYS A 780 -25.90 -1.29 39.16
CA LYS A 780 -26.47 -1.25 40.52
C LYS A 780 -26.21 0.06 41.26
N LYS A 781 -25.01 0.65 41.13
CA LYS A 781 -24.59 1.85 41.88
C LYS A 781 -24.78 3.14 41.08
N TYR A 782 -24.60 3.09 39.77
CA TYR A 782 -24.54 4.27 38.91
C TYR A 782 -25.66 4.38 37.88
N GLY A 783 -26.51 3.36 37.75
CA GLY A 783 -27.61 3.35 36.78
C GLY A 783 -27.12 3.40 35.32
N LEU A 784 -25.98 2.74 35.05
CA LEU A 784 -25.45 2.61 33.69
C LEU A 784 -25.98 1.35 33.01
N GLU A 785 -26.05 1.38 31.67
CA GLU A 785 -26.59 0.31 30.84
C GLU A 785 -25.55 -0.13 29.80
N PRO A 786 -25.28 -1.45 29.63
CA PRO A 786 -24.45 -1.96 28.54
C PRO A 786 -25.15 -1.78 27.20
N PHE A 787 -24.41 -1.45 26.14
CA PHE A 787 -24.98 -1.28 24.79
C PHE A 787 -24.13 -1.88 23.67
N VAL A 788 -22.83 -2.12 23.90
CA VAL A 788 -21.90 -2.78 22.98
C VAL A 788 -21.08 -3.79 23.76
N VAL A 789 -20.77 -4.93 23.15
CA VAL A 789 -19.98 -6.01 23.75
C VAL A 789 -18.82 -6.42 22.86
N GLU A 790 -17.76 -6.92 23.47
CA GLU A 790 -16.69 -7.61 22.75
C GLU A 790 -17.19 -8.97 22.26
N ASP A 791 -16.88 -9.28 21.00
CA ASP A 791 -16.99 -10.62 20.43
C ASP A 791 -15.60 -11.18 20.19
N TYR A 792 -15.44 -12.45 20.55
CA TYR A 792 -14.17 -13.17 20.45
C TYR A 792 -14.20 -14.22 19.31
N GLY A 793 -15.07 -14.00 18.32
CA GLY A 793 -15.19 -14.83 17.11
C GLY A 793 -16.32 -15.87 17.11
N ASN A 794 -17.03 -16.04 18.23
CA ASN A 794 -18.09 -17.06 18.37
C ASN A 794 -19.52 -16.49 18.34
N MET A 795 -19.69 -15.17 18.27
CA MET A 795 -20.97 -14.46 18.29
C MET A 795 -21.85 -14.69 19.54
N ASN A 796 -21.29 -15.32 20.58
CA ASN A 796 -22.05 -15.72 21.77
C ASN A 796 -21.83 -14.79 22.98
N ALA A 797 -21.07 -13.70 22.81
CA ALA A 797 -20.83 -12.64 23.80
C ALA A 797 -20.55 -13.16 25.23
N SER A 798 -19.84 -14.29 25.32
CA SER A 798 -19.52 -14.97 26.58
C SER A 798 -18.21 -15.73 26.45
N VAL A 799 -17.53 -15.91 27.59
CA VAL A 799 -16.23 -16.58 27.67
C VAL A 799 -16.16 -17.50 28.88
N HIS A 800 -15.36 -18.55 28.77
CA HIS A 800 -15.07 -19.47 29.86
C HIS A 800 -13.81 -19.04 30.60
N VAL A 801 -13.88 -19.12 31.94
CA VAL A 801 -12.77 -18.86 32.86
C VAL A 801 -12.06 -20.17 33.16
N VAL A 802 -10.74 -20.17 33.07
CA VAL A 802 -9.89 -21.35 33.27
C VAL A 802 -8.77 -21.06 34.28
N ALA A 803 -8.28 -22.12 34.92
CA ALA A 803 -7.08 -22.07 35.73
C ALA A 803 -5.90 -22.67 34.95
N VAL A 804 -4.87 -21.88 34.71
CA VAL A 804 -3.72 -22.25 33.87
C VAL A 804 -2.50 -22.45 34.75
N ALA A 805 -1.77 -23.54 34.50
CA ALA A 805 -0.47 -23.81 35.11
C ALA A 805 0.53 -24.24 34.04
N ARG A 806 1.82 -24.16 34.37
CA ARG A 806 2.87 -24.71 33.50
C ARG A 806 2.80 -26.24 33.52
N LYS A 807 2.96 -26.87 32.37
CA LYS A 807 2.93 -28.33 32.19
C LYS A 807 3.99 -29.06 33.04
N ARG A 808 5.15 -28.44 33.24
CA ARG A 808 6.21 -28.98 34.11
C ARG A 808 5.80 -29.11 35.59
N ASP A 809 4.85 -28.30 36.05
CA ASP A 809 4.37 -28.26 37.44
C ASP A 809 3.24 -29.30 37.64
N HIS A 810 3.43 -30.52 37.13
CA HIS A 810 2.43 -31.61 36.99
C HIS A 810 1.79 -32.08 38.30
N TYR A 811 2.46 -31.87 39.44
CA TYR A 811 1.96 -32.25 40.77
C TYR A 811 0.91 -31.26 41.33
N MET A 812 0.70 -30.12 40.68
CA MET A 812 -0.24 -29.10 41.12
C MET A 812 -1.64 -29.34 40.55
N THR A 813 -2.65 -29.22 41.40
CA THR A 813 -4.09 -29.35 41.07
C THR A 813 -4.86 -28.21 41.73
N LEU A 814 -6.14 -28.03 41.37
CA LEU A 814 -6.99 -27.05 42.04
C LEU A 814 -7.15 -27.30 43.55
N PHE A 815 -6.89 -28.52 44.03
CA PHE A 815 -7.10 -28.90 45.43
C PHE A 815 -5.86 -28.72 46.32
N ASN A 816 -4.67 -28.47 45.76
CA ASN A 816 -3.42 -28.36 46.52
C ASN A 816 -2.72 -27.00 46.33
N LEU A 817 -3.53 -25.94 46.24
CA LEU A 817 -3.07 -24.56 46.02
C LEU A 817 -2.43 -23.90 47.26
N LYS A 818 -2.51 -24.54 48.42
CA LYS A 818 -1.92 -24.02 49.65
C LYS A 818 -0.42 -23.78 49.49
N LYS A 819 0.04 -22.60 49.88
CA LYS A 819 1.42 -22.10 49.74
C LYS A 819 1.92 -21.98 48.28
N LYS A 820 1.03 -21.95 47.29
CA LYS A 820 1.39 -21.60 45.90
C LYS A 820 1.34 -20.09 45.69
N ARG A 821 1.81 -19.64 44.52
CA ARG A 821 1.71 -18.24 44.10
C ARG A 821 0.65 -18.08 43.03
N ALA A 822 -0.19 -17.05 43.12
CA ALA A 822 -1.31 -16.85 42.19
C ALA A 822 -1.20 -15.54 41.40
N CYS A 823 -1.63 -15.59 40.14
CA CYS A 823 -1.78 -14.45 39.26
C CYS A 823 -3.26 -14.25 38.94
N LEU A 824 -3.87 -13.17 39.42
CA LEU A 824 -5.26 -12.84 39.16
C LEU A 824 -5.33 -11.52 38.36
N PRO A 825 -6.17 -11.43 37.31
CA PRO A 825 -6.35 -10.25 36.47
C PRO A 825 -6.64 -8.94 37.21
N GLY A 826 -7.32 -9.03 38.35
CA GLY A 826 -7.68 -7.89 39.18
C GLY A 826 -8.89 -8.20 40.04
N ILE A 827 -9.00 -7.50 41.18
CA ILE A 827 -10.14 -7.64 42.08
C ILE A 827 -11.46 -7.29 41.38
N GLY A 828 -12.57 -7.90 41.75
CA GLY A 828 -13.91 -7.58 41.23
C GLY A 828 -14.21 -8.06 39.81
N ARG A 829 -13.20 -8.46 39.03
CA ARG A 829 -13.38 -8.96 37.66
C ARG A 829 -14.03 -10.35 37.61
N GLY A 830 -14.80 -10.62 36.56
CA GLY A 830 -15.44 -11.92 36.31
C GLY A 830 -14.44 -13.06 36.19
N ASP A 831 -13.43 -12.87 35.34
CA ASP A 831 -12.39 -13.85 35.03
C ASP A 831 -11.37 -14.06 36.18
N GLY A 832 -11.05 -13.00 36.90
CA GLY A 832 -9.98 -13.01 37.88
C GLY A 832 -10.39 -13.10 39.34
N TRP A 833 -11.64 -12.76 39.68
CA TRP A 833 -12.08 -12.66 41.08
C TRP A 833 -13.40 -13.37 41.33
N ILE A 834 -14.45 -13.03 40.59
CA ILE A 834 -15.80 -13.55 40.86
C ILE A 834 -15.86 -15.06 40.71
N ILE A 835 -15.39 -15.61 39.58
CA ILE A 835 -15.40 -17.06 39.38
C ILE A 835 -14.40 -17.77 40.31
N PRO A 836 -13.10 -17.39 40.38
CA PRO A 836 -12.14 -18.10 41.23
C PRO A 836 -12.51 -18.09 42.72
N MET A 837 -13.00 -16.97 43.27
CA MET A 837 -13.36 -16.91 44.69
C MET A 837 -14.55 -17.81 45.01
N ASN A 838 -15.58 -17.86 44.15
CA ASN A 838 -16.69 -18.79 44.36
C ASN A 838 -16.20 -20.24 44.30
N ILE A 839 -15.31 -20.59 43.37
CA ILE A 839 -14.72 -21.94 43.33
C ILE A 839 -13.97 -22.28 44.61
N PHE A 840 -13.16 -21.38 45.16
CA PHE A 840 -12.43 -21.66 46.40
C PHE A 840 -13.35 -21.85 47.61
N ILE A 841 -14.48 -21.14 47.65
CA ILE A 841 -15.50 -21.29 48.70
C ILE A 841 -16.29 -22.58 48.49
N GLU A 842 -16.75 -22.86 47.26
CA GLU A 842 -17.51 -24.06 46.90
C GLU A 842 -16.71 -25.34 47.12
N THR A 843 -15.38 -25.30 46.91
CA THR A 843 -14.46 -26.43 47.12
C THR A 843 -13.82 -26.45 48.51
N GLU A 844 -14.30 -25.59 49.42
CA GLU A 844 -13.85 -25.50 50.82
C GLU A 844 -12.32 -25.34 50.99
N GLN A 845 -11.64 -24.72 50.02
CA GLN A 845 -10.21 -24.37 50.15
C GLN A 845 -9.98 -23.41 51.32
N PHE A 846 -10.99 -22.59 51.61
CA PHE A 846 -11.16 -21.85 52.85
C PHE A 846 -12.66 -21.58 53.06
N ILE A 847 -13.05 -21.34 54.30
CA ILE A 847 -14.43 -20.96 54.66
C ILE A 847 -14.38 -19.51 55.15
N PRO A 848 -14.78 -18.53 54.34
CA PRO A 848 -14.73 -17.14 54.74
C PRO A 848 -15.86 -16.82 55.71
N GLN A 849 -15.55 -16.00 56.71
CA GLN A 849 -16.52 -15.35 57.58
C GLN A 849 -16.74 -13.91 57.09
N HIS A 850 -17.65 -13.19 57.74
CA HIS A 850 -17.82 -11.76 57.47
C HIS A 850 -16.46 -11.07 57.59
N CYS A 851 -16.08 -10.32 56.56
CA CYS A 851 -14.85 -9.53 56.51
C CYS A 851 -13.51 -10.29 56.39
N THR A 852 -13.48 -11.62 56.23
CA THR A 852 -12.21 -12.37 56.27
C THR A 852 -11.66 -12.79 54.90
N LEU A 853 -12.37 -12.52 53.80
CA LEU A 853 -12.04 -13.06 52.46
C LEU A 853 -10.58 -12.84 52.06
N PHE A 854 -10.04 -11.62 52.23
CA PHE A 854 -8.65 -11.30 51.88
C PHE A 854 -7.63 -12.00 52.78
N GLU A 855 -7.93 -12.15 54.07
CA GLU A 855 -7.06 -12.85 55.01
C GLU A 855 -7.02 -14.35 54.68
N ASN A 856 -8.18 -14.95 54.39
CA ASN A 856 -8.25 -16.34 53.94
C ASN A 856 -7.44 -16.55 52.65
N LEU A 857 -7.55 -15.63 51.69
CA LEU A 857 -6.80 -15.72 50.43
C LEU A 857 -5.28 -15.61 50.65
N GLY A 858 -4.84 -14.72 51.54
CA GLY A 858 -3.43 -14.60 51.90
C GLY A 858 -2.90 -15.73 52.79
N GLN A 859 -3.77 -16.54 53.41
CA GLN A 859 -3.39 -17.79 54.06
C GLN A 859 -3.29 -18.95 53.04
N LEU A 860 -4.08 -18.90 51.97
CA LEU A 860 -4.05 -19.88 50.89
C LEU A 860 -2.77 -19.75 50.07
N PHE A 861 -2.44 -18.54 49.60
CA PHE A 861 -1.27 -18.28 48.75
C PHE A 861 -0.12 -17.63 49.53
N ILE A 862 1.14 -18.04 49.27
CA ILE A 862 2.30 -17.41 49.93
C ILE A 862 2.47 -15.95 49.50
N HIS A 863 2.40 -15.70 48.19
CA HIS A 863 2.49 -14.39 47.54
C HIS A 863 1.61 -14.45 46.30
N SER A 864 0.97 -13.34 45.91
CA SER A 864 0.18 -13.26 44.70
C SER A 864 0.42 -11.94 43.97
N CYS A 865 -0.03 -11.86 42.73
CA CYS A 865 -0.38 -10.59 42.12
C CYS A 865 -1.89 -10.52 41.93
N ILE A 866 -2.52 -9.61 42.67
CA ILE A 866 -3.96 -9.33 42.59
C ILE A 866 -4.14 -7.80 42.50
N PRO A 867 -4.07 -7.22 41.30
CA PRO A 867 -4.27 -5.79 41.09
C PRO A 867 -5.54 -5.28 41.77
N GLY A 868 -5.41 -4.24 42.60
CA GLY A 868 -6.47 -3.67 43.42
C GLY A 868 -6.63 -4.28 44.82
N ALA A 869 -5.88 -5.32 45.20
CA ALA A 869 -5.99 -5.92 46.55
C ALA A 869 -5.54 -4.98 47.69
N MET A 870 -4.83 -3.90 47.37
CA MET A 870 -4.43 -2.85 48.33
C MET A 870 -5.29 -1.59 48.22
N ASP A 871 -6.29 -1.59 47.35
CA ASP A 871 -7.23 -0.48 47.24
C ASP A 871 -8.20 -0.50 48.42
N LYS A 872 -8.35 0.64 49.10
CA LYS A 872 -9.16 0.77 50.32
C LYS A 872 -10.65 0.57 50.05
N ASP A 873 -11.08 0.81 48.81
CA ASP A 873 -12.47 0.62 48.41
C ASP A 873 -12.88 -0.85 48.39
N TYR A 874 -11.92 -1.77 48.23
CA TYR A 874 -12.15 -3.21 48.23
C TYR A 874 -11.60 -3.89 49.50
N ASN A 875 -10.42 -3.47 49.95
CA ASN A 875 -9.74 -3.99 51.13
C ASN A 875 -9.40 -2.83 52.10
N PRO A 876 -10.36 -2.43 52.96
CA PRO A 876 -10.19 -1.29 53.86
C PRO A 876 -8.95 -1.41 54.78
N ASN A 877 -8.59 -2.65 55.15
CA ASN A 877 -7.45 -2.94 56.01
C ASN A 877 -6.12 -3.03 55.25
N GLN A 878 -6.15 -3.03 53.91
CA GLN A 878 -4.99 -3.16 53.03
C GLN A 878 -4.06 -4.33 53.43
N LYS A 879 -4.66 -5.44 53.88
CA LYS A 879 -3.95 -6.64 54.33
C LYS A 879 -4.59 -7.91 53.76
N PRO A 880 -3.81 -8.97 53.54
CA PRO A 880 -2.35 -9.02 53.68
C PRO A 880 -1.63 -8.46 52.44
N VAL A 881 -0.48 -7.83 52.65
CA VAL A 881 0.35 -7.23 51.58
C VAL A 881 0.87 -8.28 50.61
N SER A 882 0.96 -9.55 51.06
CA SER A 882 1.38 -10.70 50.24
C SER A 882 0.55 -10.89 48.98
N LEU A 883 -0.70 -10.40 48.94
CA LEU A 883 -1.55 -10.46 47.74
C LEU A 883 -1.05 -9.60 46.57
N CYS A 884 -0.08 -8.72 46.82
CA CYS A 884 0.48 -7.82 45.82
C CYS A 884 1.97 -8.02 45.59
N GLU A 885 2.65 -8.84 46.39
CA GLU A 885 4.10 -8.99 46.34
C GLU A 885 4.61 -9.55 45.02
N GLY A 886 3.81 -10.40 44.36
CA GLY A 886 4.11 -10.99 43.05
C GLY A 886 3.85 -10.08 41.84
N CYS A 887 3.35 -8.85 42.04
CA CYS A 887 3.09 -7.92 40.94
C CYS A 887 4.36 -7.29 40.36
N ALA A 888 4.31 -6.94 39.07
CA ALA A 888 5.46 -6.49 38.29
C ALA A 888 5.89 -5.06 38.62
N ALA A 889 4.94 -4.15 38.84
CA ALA A 889 5.25 -2.75 39.05
C ALA A 889 5.89 -2.49 40.43
N GLY A 890 6.70 -1.44 40.51
CA GLY A 890 7.35 -0.98 41.74
C GLY A 890 6.73 0.29 42.32
N GLY A 891 6.96 0.54 43.61
CA GLY A 891 6.53 1.75 44.31
C GLY A 891 5.00 1.90 44.33
N PHE A 892 4.51 3.13 44.14
CA PHE A 892 3.08 3.44 44.20
C PHE A 892 2.25 2.80 43.07
N ARG A 893 2.89 2.35 41.98
CA ARG A 893 2.24 1.70 40.83
C ARG A 893 1.97 0.21 41.08
N LYS A 894 2.67 -0.39 42.05
CA LYS A 894 2.55 -1.81 42.38
C LYS A 894 1.11 -2.13 42.75
N CYS A 895 0.56 -3.16 42.12
CA CYS A 895 -0.76 -3.69 42.43
C CYS A 895 -1.92 -2.70 42.20
N GLN A 896 -1.73 -1.67 41.36
CA GLN A 896 -2.84 -0.83 40.93
C GLN A 896 -3.74 -1.61 39.99
N ARG A 897 -5.06 -1.42 40.11
CA ARG A 897 -6.07 -2.01 39.21
C ARG A 897 -6.17 -1.22 37.90
N THR A 898 -5.03 -1.00 37.25
CA THR A 898 -4.87 -0.25 36.00
C THR A 898 -3.67 -0.82 35.24
N SER A 899 -3.51 -0.46 33.97
CA SER A 899 -2.35 -0.85 33.16
C SER A 899 -1.00 -0.27 33.63
N GLU A 900 -0.96 0.49 34.73
CA GLU A 900 0.30 0.89 35.39
C GLU A 900 1.00 -0.32 36.02
N ASP A 901 0.27 -1.41 36.32
CA ASP A 901 0.83 -2.72 36.62
C ASP A 901 0.72 -3.64 35.40
N GLN A 902 1.86 -4.16 34.93
CA GLN A 902 1.91 -5.01 33.72
C GLN A 902 1.20 -6.35 33.89
N TYR A 903 0.89 -6.74 35.13
CA TYR A 903 0.16 -7.97 35.44
C TYR A 903 -1.36 -7.75 35.65
N TYR A 904 -1.85 -6.52 35.45
CA TYR A 904 -3.28 -6.23 35.34
C TYR A 904 -3.86 -6.78 34.03
N SER A 905 -5.14 -7.18 34.07
CA SER A 905 -5.91 -7.83 33.00
C SER A 905 -5.66 -9.33 32.82
N ALA A 906 -6.44 -9.98 31.94
CA ALA A 906 -6.30 -11.42 31.65
C ALA A 906 -4.93 -11.74 31.07
N SER A 907 -4.51 -11.01 30.04
CA SER A 907 -3.19 -11.14 29.44
C SER A 907 -2.06 -10.81 30.42
N GLY A 908 -2.25 -9.82 31.30
CA GLY A 908 -1.30 -9.52 32.38
C GLY A 908 -1.16 -10.64 33.41
N ALA A 909 -2.26 -11.29 33.81
CA ALA A 909 -2.22 -12.43 34.72
C ALA A 909 -1.53 -13.65 34.10
N PHE A 910 -1.72 -13.89 32.80
CA PHE A 910 -0.95 -14.91 32.10
C PHE A 910 0.54 -14.54 32.03
N ARG A 911 0.87 -13.27 31.74
CA ARG A 911 2.26 -12.78 31.78
C ARG A 911 2.92 -12.99 33.15
N CYS A 912 2.19 -12.76 34.24
CA CYS A 912 2.63 -13.08 35.60
C CYS A 912 3.01 -14.56 35.77
N LEU A 913 2.26 -15.49 35.17
CA LEU A 913 2.59 -16.92 35.17
C LEU A 913 3.84 -17.20 34.32
N VAL A 914 3.97 -16.56 33.15
CA VAL A 914 5.10 -16.72 32.23
C VAL A 914 6.41 -16.24 32.85
N GLU A 915 6.40 -15.05 33.45
CA GLU A 915 7.56 -14.39 34.06
C GLU A 915 7.85 -14.90 35.48
N LYS A 916 7.19 -15.98 35.91
CA LYS A 916 7.36 -16.64 37.23
C LYS A 916 6.96 -15.77 38.42
N GLY A 917 6.12 -14.76 38.23
CA GLY A 917 5.42 -14.04 39.31
C GLY A 917 4.43 -14.94 40.07
N GLY A 918 3.86 -15.95 39.39
CA GLY A 918 3.01 -16.97 40.01
C GLY A 918 3.24 -18.39 39.50
N ASP A 919 2.53 -19.34 40.13
CA ASP A 919 2.47 -20.76 39.78
C ASP A 919 1.19 -21.14 39.05
N ILE A 920 0.13 -20.36 39.27
CA ILE A 920 -1.19 -20.51 38.65
C ILE A 920 -1.69 -19.13 38.18
N ALA A 921 -2.34 -19.08 37.02
CA ALA A 921 -3.09 -17.91 36.56
C ALA A 921 -4.56 -18.25 36.34
N PHE A 922 -5.45 -17.32 36.67
CA PHE A 922 -6.88 -17.41 36.39
C PHE A 922 -7.22 -16.45 35.28
N VAL A 923 -7.58 -16.97 34.10
CA VAL A 923 -7.73 -16.18 32.87
C VAL A 923 -8.90 -16.70 32.03
N LYS A 924 -9.19 -16.01 30.92
CA LYS A 924 -10.12 -16.52 29.91
C LYS A 924 -9.45 -17.69 29.17
N HIS A 925 -10.24 -18.66 28.68
CA HIS A 925 -9.74 -19.79 27.90
C HIS A 925 -8.94 -19.38 26.64
N LEU A 926 -9.25 -18.21 26.06
CA LEU A 926 -8.57 -17.67 24.87
C LEU A 926 -7.15 -17.14 25.16
N THR A 927 -6.96 -16.60 26.37
CA THR A 927 -5.77 -15.81 26.72
C THR A 927 -4.45 -16.56 26.53
N VAL A 928 -4.38 -17.87 26.82
CA VAL A 928 -3.13 -18.62 26.62
C VAL A 928 -2.78 -18.68 25.15
N ARG A 929 -3.77 -19.03 24.31
CA ARG A 929 -3.59 -19.23 22.89
C ARG A 929 -3.20 -17.93 22.19
N ASP A 930 -3.82 -16.82 22.56
CA ASP A 930 -3.54 -15.50 21.95
C ASP A 930 -2.20 -14.90 22.38
N ASN A 931 -1.64 -15.38 23.51
CA ASN A 931 -0.33 -14.97 24.02
C ASN A 931 0.78 -16.02 23.80
N THR A 932 0.55 -17.03 22.96
CA THR A 932 1.54 -18.07 22.64
C THR A 932 1.59 -18.33 21.13
N ASP A 933 2.45 -19.25 20.70
CA ASP A 933 2.57 -19.75 19.33
C ASP A 933 2.84 -18.65 18.29
N GLY A 934 3.55 -17.60 18.70
CA GLY A 934 3.91 -16.47 17.84
C GLY A 934 2.75 -15.51 17.52
N ARG A 935 1.55 -15.70 18.09
CA ARG A 935 0.42 -14.78 17.89
C ARG A 935 0.68 -13.40 18.51
N ARG A 936 1.39 -13.38 19.64
CA ARG A 936 1.82 -12.15 20.30
C ARG A 936 3.32 -11.91 20.12
N GLN A 937 3.67 -10.79 19.51
CA GLN A 937 5.06 -10.42 19.20
C GLN A 937 5.82 -9.82 20.38
N SER A 938 5.13 -9.50 21.48
CA SER A 938 5.74 -8.96 22.70
C SER A 938 6.85 -9.88 23.23
N PHE A 939 7.94 -9.28 23.73
CA PHE A 939 9.14 -10.02 24.17
C PHE A 939 8.85 -11.17 25.16
N TRP A 940 7.89 -10.97 26.06
CA TRP A 940 7.53 -11.94 27.10
C TRP A 940 6.79 -13.17 26.55
N ALA A 941 6.10 -13.02 25.41
CA ALA A 941 5.17 -13.99 24.82
C ALA A 941 5.68 -14.65 23.52
N ARG A 942 6.47 -13.94 22.70
CA ARG A 942 6.85 -14.34 21.33
C ARG A 942 7.49 -15.73 21.18
N ASN A 943 8.14 -16.23 22.21
CA ASN A 943 8.83 -17.54 22.21
C ASN A 943 8.15 -18.56 23.14
N ARG A 944 6.86 -18.40 23.42
CA ARG A 944 6.08 -19.31 24.28
C ARG A 944 5.20 -20.21 23.45
N ARG A 945 5.13 -21.48 23.81
CA ARG A 945 4.24 -22.45 23.16
C ARG A 945 3.03 -22.70 24.02
N SER A 946 1.86 -22.80 23.42
CA SER A 946 0.62 -23.19 24.10
C SER A 946 0.78 -24.51 24.87
N ASP A 947 1.47 -25.47 24.26
CA ASP A 947 1.79 -26.80 24.82
C ASP A 947 2.64 -26.77 26.11
N ASP A 948 3.25 -25.63 26.47
CA ASP A 948 3.98 -25.48 27.74
C ASP A 948 3.03 -25.30 28.94
N TYR A 949 1.73 -25.22 28.70
CA TYR A 949 0.70 -24.92 29.69
C TYR A 949 -0.42 -25.98 29.67
N GLU A 950 -1.12 -26.10 30.79
CA GLU A 950 -2.27 -27.00 30.96
C GLU A 950 -3.35 -26.30 31.78
N LEU A 951 -4.59 -26.74 31.58
CA LEU A 951 -5.73 -26.33 32.39
C LEU A 951 -5.86 -27.25 33.61
N MET A 952 -6.27 -26.68 34.74
CA MET A 952 -6.62 -27.42 35.94
C MET A 952 -8.14 -27.45 36.11
N CYS A 953 -8.69 -28.66 36.16
CA CYS A 953 -10.13 -28.91 36.12
C CYS A 953 -10.73 -29.05 37.52
N LYS A 954 -12.04 -28.79 37.64
CA LYS A 954 -12.78 -28.91 38.91
C LYS A 954 -12.79 -30.31 39.51
N ASP A 955 -12.57 -31.33 38.70
CA ASP A 955 -12.49 -32.73 39.12
C ASP A 955 -11.06 -33.18 39.47
N GLY A 956 -10.09 -32.24 39.44
CA GLY A 956 -8.69 -32.50 39.76
C GLY A 956 -7.84 -32.97 38.59
N ARG A 957 -8.44 -33.23 37.41
CA ARG A 957 -7.69 -33.52 36.20
C ARG A 957 -6.90 -32.30 35.72
N ARG A 958 -5.91 -32.59 34.88
CA ARG A 958 -5.20 -31.60 34.06
C ARG A 958 -5.36 -32.00 32.61
N THR A 959 -5.58 -31.01 31.75
CA THR A 959 -5.79 -31.25 30.31
C THR A 959 -5.09 -30.19 29.47
N ASN A 960 -5.02 -30.43 28.17
CA ASN A 960 -4.50 -29.47 27.21
C ASN A 960 -5.38 -28.20 27.20
N ILE A 961 -4.79 -27.05 26.89
CA ILE A 961 -5.52 -25.77 26.83
C ILE A 961 -6.68 -25.74 25.84
N ASP A 962 -6.65 -26.58 24.80
CA ASP A 962 -7.72 -26.68 23.81
C ASP A 962 -8.96 -27.44 24.35
N ASP A 963 -8.84 -28.22 25.43
CA ASP A 963 -9.94 -28.97 26.07
C ASP A 963 -10.69 -28.14 27.14
N TRP A 964 -10.77 -26.82 26.92
CA TRP A 964 -11.41 -25.89 27.85
C TRP A 964 -12.91 -26.13 28.01
N GLU A 965 -13.59 -26.66 26.98
CA GLU A 965 -15.02 -26.99 27.05
C GLU A 965 -15.32 -28.00 28.16
N ASN A 966 -14.44 -29.01 28.32
CA ASN A 966 -14.57 -30.01 29.37
C ASN A 966 -13.81 -29.64 30.66
N CYS A 967 -12.98 -28.59 30.62
CA CYS A 967 -12.13 -28.16 31.73
C CYS A 967 -12.12 -26.64 31.92
N HIS A 968 -13.16 -26.12 32.55
CA HIS A 968 -13.28 -24.70 32.92
C HIS A 968 -13.88 -24.53 34.32
N LEU A 969 -13.72 -23.33 34.87
CA LEU A 969 -14.20 -22.94 36.20
C LEU A 969 -15.62 -22.35 36.17
N GLY A 970 -15.99 -21.71 35.07
CA GLY A 970 -17.32 -21.15 34.88
C GLY A 970 -17.37 -20.30 33.62
N GLN A 971 -18.58 -19.93 33.23
CA GLN A 971 -18.83 -19.01 32.12
C GLN A 971 -19.12 -17.62 32.67
N ILE A 972 -18.67 -16.59 31.96
CA ILE A 972 -18.98 -15.19 32.23
C ILE A 972 -19.44 -14.52 30.92
N PRO A 973 -20.26 -13.45 31.02
CA PRO A 973 -20.52 -12.56 29.89
C PRO A 973 -19.22 -11.93 29.35
N ALA A 974 -19.23 -11.40 28.14
CA ALA A 974 -18.11 -10.64 27.59
C ALA A 974 -17.93 -9.28 28.29
N SER A 975 -16.81 -8.60 28.05
CA SER A 975 -16.70 -7.19 28.43
C SER A 975 -17.73 -6.36 27.66
N ALA A 976 -18.31 -5.35 28.30
CA ALA A 976 -19.33 -4.51 27.70
C ALA A 976 -19.01 -3.02 27.87
N MET A 977 -19.23 -2.26 26.79
CA MET A 977 -19.26 -0.82 26.85
C MET A 977 -20.58 -0.36 27.45
N VAL A 978 -20.49 0.49 28.46
CA VAL A 978 -21.63 1.03 29.20
C VAL A 978 -21.80 2.53 28.95
N THR A 979 -23.04 3.00 29.02
CA THR A 979 -23.39 4.43 28.99
C THR A 979 -24.47 4.74 30.02
N ALA A 980 -24.77 6.01 30.25
CA ALA A 980 -25.80 6.41 31.21
C ALA A 980 -27.22 6.10 30.70
N LYS A 981 -28.08 5.61 31.58
CA LYS A 981 -29.47 5.26 31.25
C LYS A 981 -30.28 6.41 30.64
N TYR A 982 -30.01 7.66 31.02
CA TYR A 982 -30.73 8.83 30.50
C TYR A 982 -30.36 9.17 29.04
N LYS A 983 -29.28 8.61 28.49
CA LYS A 983 -28.91 8.79 27.07
C LYS A 983 -29.97 8.16 26.18
N SER A 984 -30.37 8.90 25.16
CA SER A 984 -31.41 8.46 24.23
C SER A 984 -30.96 7.24 23.41
N GLU A 985 -31.92 6.52 22.83
CA GLU A 985 -31.61 5.44 21.89
C GLU A 985 -30.77 5.95 20.70
N GLN A 986 -31.03 7.20 20.27
CA GLN A 986 -30.29 7.87 19.21
C GLN A 986 -28.82 8.09 19.60
N ASP A 987 -28.54 8.57 20.81
CA ASP A 987 -27.17 8.73 21.31
C ASP A 987 -26.42 7.38 21.31
N ARG A 988 -27.09 6.31 21.76
CA ARG A 988 -26.52 4.95 21.78
C ARG A 988 -26.22 4.43 20.37
N VAL A 989 -27.09 4.72 19.41
CA VAL A 989 -26.86 4.39 17.99
C VAL A 989 -25.67 5.17 17.44
N ILE A 990 -25.55 6.45 17.77
CA ILE A 990 -24.42 7.30 17.36
C ILE A 990 -23.10 6.77 17.94
N PHE A 991 -23.06 6.42 19.23
CA PHE A 991 -21.87 5.80 19.85
C PHE A 991 -21.52 4.48 19.19
N TRP A 992 -22.52 3.62 18.95
CA TRP A 992 -22.31 2.37 18.22
C TRP A 992 -21.76 2.62 16.82
N GLN A 993 -22.32 3.54 16.04
CA GLN A 993 -21.85 3.85 14.69
C GLN A 993 -20.40 4.30 14.69
N LEU A 994 -20.02 5.19 15.61
CA LEU A 994 -18.62 5.64 15.74
C LEU A 994 -17.68 4.45 15.92
N LEU A 995 -17.97 3.56 16.87
CA LEU A 995 -17.16 2.38 17.16
C LEU A 995 -17.19 1.36 16.02
N ASN A 996 -18.35 1.20 15.37
CA ASN A 996 -18.56 0.25 14.30
C ASN A 996 -17.81 0.66 13.02
N TYR A 997 -17.84 1.95 12.65
CA TYR A 997 -16.98 2.48 11.59
C TYR A 997 -15.51 2.42 11.99
N GLY A 998 -15.19 2.71 13.25
CA GLY A 998 -13.85 2.57 13.79
C GLY A 998 -13.25 1.18 13.58
N GLN A 999 -13.98 0.11 13.93
CA GLN A 999 -13.50 -1.25 13.69
C GLN A 999 -13.41 -1.61 12.20
N GLN A 1000 -14.24 -1.06 11.31
CA GLN A 1000 -14.13 -1.31 9.86
C GLN A 1000 -12.86 -0.74 9.25
N PHE A 1001 -12.30 0.32 9.83
CA PHE A 1001 -11.06 0.94 9.34
C PHE A 1001 -9.81 0.50 10.09
N PHE A 1002 -9.96 0.04 11.34
CA PHE A 1002 -8.84 -0.15 12.26
C PHE A 1002 -8.92 -1.49 13.03
N SER A 1003 -9.59 -2.50 12.47
CA SER A 1003 -9.53 -3.87 13.00
C SER A 1003 -8.11 -4.46 12.86
N SER A 1004 -7.85 -5.58 13.51
CA SER A 1004 -6.54 -6.24 13.54
C SER A 1004 -6.12 -6.86 12.20
N ASP A 1005 -7.06 -7.07 11.27
CA ASP A 1005 -6.87 -7.63 9.93
C ASP A 1005 -6.53 -6.58 8.86
N ILE A 1006 -6.53 -5.29 9.21
CA ILE A 1006 -6.30 -4.17 8.28
C ILE A 1006 -4.90 -3.63 8.50
N GLU A 1007 -4.08 -3.56 7.44
CA GLU A 1007 -2.74 -2.97 7.51
C GLU A 1007 -2.80 -1.48 7.91
N GLY A 1008 -2.01 -1.08 8.91
CA GLY A 1008 -1.91 0.30 9.35
C GLY A 1008 -1.18 0.49 10.68
N ASP A 1009 -0.92 1.75 11.03
CA ASP A 1009 -0.16 2.11 12.25
C ASP A 1009 -1.00 2.04 13.55
N PHE A 1010 -2.33 1.88 13.43
CA PHE A 1010 -3.24 1.83 14.57
C PHE A 1010 -4.26 0.71 14.41
N HIS A 1011 -4.37 -0.13 15.45
CA HIS A 1011 -5.39 -1.17 15.54
C HIS A 1011 -6.19 -1.03 16.85
N LEU A 1012 -7.50 -1.25 16.75
CA LEU A 1012 -8.44 -1.10 17.86
C LEU A 1012 -8.22 -2.16 18.96
N PHE A 1013 -7.99 -3.41 18.54
CA PHE A 1013 -7.85 -4.58 19.41
C PHE A 1013 -6.39 -5.02 19.62
N ASP A 1014 -5.44 -4.08 19.54
CA ASP A 1014 -4.04 -4.32 19.90
C ASP A 1014 -3.55 -3.28 20.92
N SER A 1015 -2.75 -3.73 21.88
CA SER A 1015 -2.15 -2.89 22.93
C SER A 1015 -0.64 -2.71 22.76
N GLY A 1016 -0.06 -3.31 21.70
CA GLY A 1016 1.36 -3.28 21.40
C GLY A 1016 2.20 -4.15 22.33
N ASN A 1017 3.49 -3.82 22.43
CA ASN A 1017 4.49 -4.73 23.01
C ASN A 1017 4.56 -4.73 24.54
N TRP A 1018 4.17 -3.63 25.19
CA TRP A 1018 4.49 -3.39 26.61
C TRP A 1018 3.31 -3.54 27.56
N TYR A 1019 2.10 -3.29 27.04
CA TYR A 1019 0.87 -3.27 27.80
C TYR A 1019 -0.11 -4.29 27.23
N ASN A 1020 -1.16 -4.57 27.98
CA ASN A 1020 -2.15 -5.56 27.64
C ASN A 1020 -3.55 -4.98 27.81
N ASP A 1021 -4.47 -5.39 26.95
CA ASP A 1021 -5.90 -5.13 27.03
C ASP A 1021 -6.25 -3.64 27.28
N LEU A 1022 -5.56 -2.72 26.59
CA LEU A 1022 -5.81 -1.28 26.68
C LEU A 1022 -7.15 -0.93 26.00
N ILE A 1023 -8.10 -0.43 26.78
CA ILE A 1023 -9.50 -0.11 26.39
C ILE A 1023 -10.31 -1.36 26.03
N PHE A 1024 -9.86 -2.10 25.02
CA PHE A 1024 -10.42 -3.37 24.56
C PHE A 1024 -9.45 -4.50 24.85
N SER A 1025 -9.97 -5.72 25.02
CA SER A 1025 -9.16 -6.92 25.13
C SER A 1025 -8.39 -7.15 23.83
N ASP A 1026 -7.13 -7.59 23.93
CA ASP A 1026 -6.31 -7.92 22.75
C ASP A 1026 -6.85 -9.17 22.02
N ASP A 1027 -7.60 -10.01 22.73
CA ASP A 1027 -8.25 -11.21 22.20
C ASP A 1027 -9.58 -10.87 21.46
N ALA A 1028 -10.03 -9.61 21.47
CA ALA A 1028 -11.28 -9.20 20.83
C ALA A 1028 -11.16 -9.22 19.30
N VAL A 1029 -12.13 -9.82 18.63
CA VAL A 1029 -12.19 -9.89 17.15
C VAL A 1029 -13.02 -8.74 16.59
N ARG A 1030 -14.11 -8.39 17.27
CA ARG A 1030 -15.00 -7.29 16.87
C ARG A 1030 -15.85 -6.80 18.04
N LEU A 1031 -16.54 -5.69 17.83
CA LEU A 1031 -17.59 -5.19 18.70
C LEU A 1031 -18.97 -5.54 18.11
N MET A 1032 -19.91 -5.90 18.99
CA MET A 1032 -21.29 -6.16 18.64
C MET A 1032 -22.25 -5.29 19.45
N ARG A 1033 -23.28 -4.77 18.80
CA ARG A 1033 -24.34 -4.02 19.48
C ARG A 1033 -25.29 -4.97 20.20
N LEU A 1034 -25.62 -4.67 21.46
CA LEU A 1034 -26.63 -5.42 22.20
C LEU A 1034 -28.04 -5.03 21.74
N PRO A 1035 -28.93 -6.02 21.53
CA PRO A 1035 -30.34 -5.74 21.30
C PRO A 1035 -30.93 -5.05 22.53
N LYS A 1036 -31.93 -4.19 22.32
CA LYS A 1036 -32.51 -3.35 23.38
C LYS A 1036 -32.99 -4.15 24.60
N SER A 1037 -33.47 -5.38 24.42
CA SER A 1037 -33.87 -6.29 25.51
C SER A 1037 -32.72 -6.70 26.44
N MET A 1038 -31.48 -6.69 25.94
CA MET A 1038 -30.27 -7.07 26.67
C MET A 1038 -29.49 -5.88 27.22
N GLN A 1039 -29.95 -4.64 27.02
CA GLN A 1039 -29.25 -3.44 27.51
C GLN A 1039 -29.50 -3.16 29.01
N ASP A 1040 -30.36 -3.92 29.68
CA ASP A 1040 -30.41 -3.92 31.15
C ASP A 1040 -29.31 -4.81 31.70
N TYR A 1041 -28.53 -4.31 32.67
CA TYR A 1041 -27.39 -5.04 33.22
C TYR A 1041 -27.78 -6.39 33.84
N ARG A 1042 -29.02 -6.56 34.35
CA ARG A 1042 -29.48 -7.83 34.92
C ARG A 1042 -29.72 -8.86 33.83
N ASN A 1043 -30.36 -8.44 32.74
CA ASN A 1043 -30.59 -9.29 31.58
C ASN A 1043 -29.27 -9.67 30.91
N TYR A 1044 -28.35 -8.71 30.77
CA TYR A 1044 -27.04 -8.93 30.18
C TYR A 1044 -26.19 -9.94 30.98
N LEU A 1045 -26.07 -9.71 32.29
CA LEU A 1045 -25.21 -10.54 33.13
C LEU A 1045 -25.80 -11.92 33.42
N GLY A 1046 -27.13 -12.02 33.44
CA GLY A 1046 -27.84 -13.21 33.85
C GLY A 1046 -27.84 -13.41 35.37
N GLN A 1047 -28.88 -14.09 35.86
CA GLN A 1047 -29.10 -14.24 37.29
C GLN A 1047 -28.03 -15.10 37.99
N ASP A 1048 -27.48 -16.11 37.30
CA ASP A 1048 -26.45 -16.98 37.88
C ASP A 1048 -25.18 -16.19 38.23
N PHE A 1049 -24.68 -15.38 37.29
CA PHE A 1049 -23.51 -14.54 37.52
C PHE A 1049 -23.76 -13.52 38.64
N ILE A 1050 -24.95 -12.89 38.66
CA ILE A 1050 -25.34 -11.96 39.73
C ILE A 1050 -25.32 -12.63 41.10
N ASN A 1051 -25.85 -13.84 41.21
CA ASN A 1051 -25.84 -14.59 42.47
C ASN A 1051 -24.41 -14.84 42.95
N LYS A 1052 -23.48 -15.18 42.04
CA LYS A 1052 -22.06 -15.36 42.35
C LYS A 1052 -21.40 -14.06 42.84
N VAL A 1053 -21.72 -12.91 42.25
CA VAL A 1053 -21.25 -11.60 42.71
C VAL A 1053 -21.78 -11.28 44.11
N GLU A 1054 -23.09 -11.43 44.32
CA GLU A 1054 -23.74 -11.12 45.60
C GLU A 1054 -23.34 -12.06 46.72
N ASN A 1055 -23.01 -13.32 46.40
CA ASN A 1055 -22.45 -14.26 47.36
C ASN A 1055 -21.13 -13.75 47.95
N LEU A 1056 -20.22 -13.23 47.12
CA LEU A 1056 -18.92 -12.73 47.57
C LEU A 1056 -19.04 -11.47 48.42
N HIS A 1057 -19.99 -10.58 48.10
CA HIS A 1057 -20.21 -9.35 48.88
C HIS A 1057 -20.54 -9.60 50.36
N LYS A 1058 -21.07 -10.77 50.71
CA LYS A 1058 -21.33 -11.17 52.11
C LYS A 1058 -20.05 -11.32 52.95
N TYR A 1059 -18.93 -11.61 52.30
CA TYR A 1059 -17.66 -11.93 52.94
C TYR A 1059 -16.61 -10.81 52.85
N THR A 1060 -16.90 -9.77 52.06
CA THR A 1060 -16.05 -8.58 51.94
C THR A 1060 -16.44 -7.47 52.93
N CYS A 1061 -15.46 -6.70 53.42
CA CYS A 1061 -15.70 -5.55 54.30
C CYS A 1061 -16.23 -4.28 53.58
N VAL A 1062 -16.72 -4.42 52.36
CA VAL A 1062 -17.20 -3.28 51.57
C VAL A 1062 -18.67 -3.04 51.91
N PRO A 1063 -19.04 -1.92 52.55
CA PRO A 1063 -20.45 -1.61 52.74
C PRO A 1063 -21.07 -1.33 51.37
N VAL A 1064 -21.94 -2.22 50.90
CA VAL A 1064 -22.86 -1.92 49.81
C VAL A 1064 -23.88 -0.92 50.35
N LYS A 1065 -23.51 0.37 50.41
CA LYS A 1065 -24.51 1.40 50.68
C LYS A 1065 -25.49 1.39 49.52
N PRO A 1066 -26.79 1.10 49.73
CA PRO A 1066 -27.77 1.34 48.70
C PRO A 1066 -27.70 2.83 48.33
N SER A 1067 -27.78 3.14 47.04
CA SER A 1067 -28.01 4.50 46.59
C SER A 1067 -29.19 5.06 47.38
N ALA A 1068 -29.00 6.22 48.00
CA ALA A 1068 -30.08 6.94 48.66
C ALA A 1068 -31.12 7.37 47.62
N SER A 1069 -32.01 6.47 47.25
CA SER A 1069 -33.33 6.82 46.77
C SER A 1069 -34.14 7.23 48.00
N SER A 1070 -34.62 8.48 47.98
CA SER A 1070 -35.52 9.13 48.94
C SER A 1070 -35.03 9.32 50.39
N GLN A 1071 -34.26 10.38 50.62
CA GLN A 1071 -34.49 11.23 51.81
C GLN A 1071 -34.94 12.62 51.36
N SER A 1072 -36.10 12.67 50.73
CA SER A 1072 -36.93 13.87 50.68
C SER A 1072 -37.78 13.93 51.96
N SER A 1073 -37.15 14.16 53.11
CA SER A 1073 -37.90 14.40 54.36
C SER A 1073 -37.29 15.48 55.26
N LEU A 1074 -36.13 16.05 54.92
CA LEU A 1074 -35.61 17.25 55.63
C LEU A 1074 -36.03 18.58 55.00
N SER A 1075 -36.45 18.61 53.73
CA SER A 1075 -36.94 19.82 53.07
C SER A 1075 -38.39 20.17 53.43
N LEU A 1076 -39.19 19.21 53.92
CA LEU A 1076 -40.54 19.45 54.44
C LEU A 1076 -40.55 20.03 55.86
N LEU A 1077 -39.55 19.72 56.69
CA LEU A 1077 -39.42 20.29 58.03
C LEU A 1077 -38.89 21.74 58.00
N LEU A 1078 -38.02 22.08 57.04
CA LEU A 1078 -37.61 23.48 56.80
C LEU A 1078 -38.72 24.32 56.14
N ALA A 1079 -39.51 23.74 55.23
CA ALA A 1079 -40.65 24.44 54.63
C ALA A 1079 -41.78 24.69 55.66
N ALA A 1080 -42.05 23.74 56.56
CA ALA A 1080 -43.04 23.90 57.62
C ALA A 1080 -42.65 24.96 58.67
N SER A 1081 -41.36 25.08 59.00
CA SER A 1081 -40.86 26.09 59.94
C SER A 1081 -40.83 27.50 59.32
N ILE A 1082 -40.59 27.62 58.01
CA ILE A 1082 -40.70 28.90 57.28
C ILE A 1082 -42.17 29.32 57.09
N PHE A 1083 -43.11 28.37 56.96
CA PHE A 1083 -44.54 28.67 56.87
C PHE A 1083 -45.14 29.12 58.21
N ILE A 1084 -44.70 28.52 59.33
CA ILE A 1084 -45.13 28.93 60.68
C ILE A 1084 -44.55 30.31 61.06
N PHE A 1085 -43.32 30.63 60.63
CA PHE A 1085 -42.71 31.94 60.86
C PHE A 1085 -43.35 33.07 60.04
N LYS A 1086 -44.00 32.75 58.90
CA LYS A 1086 -44.76 33.70 58.09
C LYS A 1086 -46.22 33.90 58.53
N MET A 1087 -46.77 33.03 59.38
CA MET A 1087 -48.12 33.21 59.97
C MET A 1087 -48.09 33.94 61.32
N LEU A 1088 -46.92 34.11 61.94
CA LEU A 1088 -46.71 34.81 63.22
C LEU A 1088 -46.15 36.24 63.06
N LEU A 1089 -46.07 36.76 61.83
CA LEU A 1089 -45.62 38.11 61.47
C LEU A 1089 -46.71 38.89 60.76
#